data_AF-A0A5F9CVT3-F1
#
_entry.id   AF-A0A5F9CVT3-F1
#
_cell.length_a   1.000
_cell.length_b   1.000
_cell.length_c   1.000
_cell.angle_alpha   90.00
_cell.angle_beta   90.00
_cell.angle_gamma   90.00
#
_symmetry.space_group_name_H-M   'P 1'
#
loop_
_entity.id
_entity.type
_entity.pdbx_description
1 polymer ?
#
loop_
_entity_poly.entity_id
_entity_poly.type
_entity_poly.pdbx_seq_one_letter_code
_entity_poly.pdbx_strand_id
1 'polypeptide(L)'
;MDIYDTQTLGVVVFGGFMVVSAIGIFLVSTFSMKETSYEEALANQRKEMAKTHHQKVEKKKKEKTVEKKGKTKKKEEKPNGKIPDHELGPNVTILLKDPVRAPAMAVAPTPVQSPVVIAPVATVTAMPQEKPASSPKDKKKKEKKVAKVEPAVSSVVNSVQVLTSKAAILEAAPKEGKNTDVVQSQEAPKQEAPAKKKSGSKKKGPPDSDSPLYLPYKTLVSTVGSMVFNEGEAQRLIEILSEKAGIIQDTWHKATQKGDPVAILKRQLEEKEKLLATEQEDAAVAKSKLRELNKEMAAEKAKAAAGEAKVKKQLVAREQEIAAVQARMQASYREHVKEVQQLQGKIRTLQEQLENGPNTQLARLQQENSILRDALNQATSQVESKQNAELAKLRQELSKVSKELVEKSEAARQEEQQRKALEAKAAAFEKQVLQLQVSHKESEEALQKRLDEVSRELCRVQTSHASLRADAEKAQEQQQRVAELHSKLQSSEAEVKSKCEELSGLHGQLQEARAENSQLTERIQSIEALLEAGQARDAQASRAEAEQQQARLRELEAQVSCLEKEATELKEAVEQQKGKNNDLREKNWKAMEALASAERACEEKLRSLTQAKEESEKQLRLTEAQTKEALLALVPELSGSAHQSYTEWLQELRERGPGLLKQPPAATEPSSDLASKLREAEETQNTLQAECDQYRTILAETEGMLKDLQKSVEEEEQVWKAKVGATEEELQKSRVTVRHLEEVVEKLKAELESSDQVREHTSHLEAELEKHMAAASAECQNYAREVAGLRQLLLDSQSQLDAAKSEAQKQSDELALVRQQLSEMKSHVEDGDVAGSPAAPSEDPVQLKTQLERTEAVLEDEQSRRQKLTAEFEEAQTAACQLQEELEKLRATGPLESPGAEEAVQLKERLDKEKKLTSDLGRAATKLQELLKTTQEQLAKEKDTVKKLQEQLAKTDGNGAKEGTSV
;
A
#
# COMPACT_ATOMS: atom_id res chain seq x y z
N MET A 1 15.06 -4.96 38.69
CA MET A 1 14.11 -6.06 38.42
C MET A 1 14.23 -6.31 36.94
N ASP A 2 15.11 -7.22 36.61
CA ASP A 2 16.00 -7.04 35.46
C ASP A 2 15.54 -7.96 34.33
N ILE A 3 15.21 -7.36 33.19
CA ILE A 3 14.45 -8.03 32.11
C ILE A 3 15.40 -8.78 31.15
N TYR A 4 16.68 -8.89 31.51
CA TYR A 4 17.75 -9.54 30.74
C TYR A 4 18.03 -11.00 31.18
N ASP A 5 17.07 -11.65 31.84
CA ASP A 5 17.08 -13.10 32.00
C ASP A 5 16.40 -13.78 30.80
N THR A 6 17.20 -14.50 30.00
CA THR A 6 16.73 -15.32 28.88
C THR A 6 15.77 -16.43 29.31
N GLN A 7 15.83 -16.90 30.55
CA GLN A 7 14.91 -17.91 31.07
C GLN A 7 13.50 -17.32 31.27
N THR A 8 13.41 -16.13 31.86
CA THR A 8 12.17 -15.35 32.03
C THR A 8 11.56 -14.96 30.68
N LEU A 9 12.36 -14.49 29.71
CA LEU A 9 11.86 -14.21 28.35
C LEU A 9 11.30 -15.47 27.69
N GLY A 10 11.98 -16.61 27.84
CA GLY A 10 11.50 -17.91 27.39
C GLY A 10 10.15 -18.28 27.99
N VAL A 11 9.96 -18.11 29.31
CA VAL A 11 8.69 -18.37 30.01
C VAL A 11 7.56 -17.47 29.50
N VAL A 12 7.81 -16.18 29.25
CA VAL A 12 6.80 -15.26 28.72
C VAL A 12 6.36 -15.66 27.30
N VAL A 13 7.30 -16.00 26.41
CA VAL A 13 6.99 -16.44 25.04
C VAL A 13 6.23 -17.78 25.05
N PHE A 14 6.64 -18.75 25.88
CA PHE A 14 5.95 -20.03 26.01
C PHE A 14 4.53 -19.86 26.60
N GLY A 15 4.38 -18.97 27.58
CA GLY A 15 3.09 -18.60 28.17
C GLY A 15 2.14 -17.97 27.16
N GLY A 16 2.62 -17.03 26.36
CA GLY A 16 1.85 -16.44 25.26
C GLY A 16 1.39 -17.48 24.24
N PHE A 17 2.28 -18.38 23.83
CA PHE A 17 1.94 -19.45 22.89
C PHE A 17 0.91 -20.45 23.45
N MET A 18 0.99 -20.76 24.75
CA MET A 18 0.00 -21.58 25.45
C MET A 18 -1.38 -20.91 25.51
N VAL A 19 -1.45 -19.61 25.77
CA VAL A 19 -2.72 -18.86 25.80
C VAL A 19 -3.37 -18.81 24.41
N VAL A 20 -2.60 -18.49 23.36
CA VAL A 20 -3.11 -18.51 21.97
C VAL A 20 -3.60 -19.91 21.57
N SER A 21 -2.87 -20.96 21.96
CA SER A 21 -3.28 -22.35 21.72
C SER A 21 -4.59 -22.71 22.45
N ALA A 22 -4.75 -22.27 23.70
CA ALA A 22 -5.98 -22.50 24.46
C ALA A 22 -7.21 -21.80 23.84
N ILE A 23 -7.03 -20.57 23.34
CA ILE A 23 -8.08 -19.83 22.62
C ILE A 23 -8.45 -20.56 21.32
N GLY A 24 -7.47 -21.05 20.55
CA GLY A 24 -7.71 -21.83 19.34
C GLY A 24 -8.53 -23.10 19.61
N ILE A 25 -8.18 -23.86 20.65
CA ILE A 25 -8.91 -25.08 21.06
C ILE A 25 -10.33 -24.75 21.51
N PHE A 26 -10.53 -23.66 22.25
CA PHE A 26 -11.86 -23.21 22.68
C PHE A 26 -12.76 -22.82 21.49
N LEU A 27 -12.21 -22.13 20.49
CA LEU A 27 -12.94 -21.75 19.29
C LEU A 27 -13.32 -22.96 18.41
N VAL A 28 -12.43 -23.94 18.23
CA VAL A 28 -12.78 -25.18 17.51
C VAL A 28 -13.84 -25.97 18.27
N SER A 29 -13.68 -26.13 19.59
CA SER A 29 -14.63 -26.87 20.46
C SER A 29 -16.03 -26.25 20.50
N THR A 30 -16.15 -24.92 20.34
CA THR A 30 -17.44 -24.23 20.32
C THR A 30 -18.11 -24.20 18.93
N PHE A 31 -17.34 -24.34 17.84
CA PHE A 31 -17.89 -24.36 16.47
C PHE A 31 -18.26 -25.76 15.95
N SER A 32 -17.52 -26.82 16.32
CA SER A 32 -17.75 -28.18 15.79
C SER A 32 -18.98 -28.91 16.37
N MET A 33 -19.82 -28.27 17.20
CA MET A 33 -20.92 -28.93 17.93
C MET A 33 -22.30 -28.81 17.24
N LYS A 34 -22.34 -28.66 15.92
CA LYS A 34 -23.58 -28.50 15.12
C LYS A 34 -23.57 -29.28 13.79
N GLU A 35 -23.31 -30.57 13.85
CA GLU A 35 -23.59 -31.48 12.72
C GLU A 35 -24.69 -32.49 13.10
N THR A 36 -25.83 -32.42 12.41
CA THR A 36 -26.94 -33.38 12.55
C THR A 36 -26.53 -34.73 11.97
N SER A 37 -26.76 -35.82 12.72
CA SER A 37 -26.35 -37.17 12.29
C SER A 37 -27.03 -37.60 10.98
N TYR A 38 -26.32 -38.40 10.17
CA TYR A 38 -26.81 -38.94 8.90
C TYR A 38 -28.09 -39.79 9.06
N GLU A 39 -28.25 -40.46 10.21
CA GLU A 39 -29.49 -41.14 10.63
C GLU A 39 -30.68 -40.17 10.77
N GLU A 40 -30.45 -38.98 11.33
CA GLU A 40 -31.48 -37.96 11.54
C GLU A 40 -31.89 -37.30 10.22
N ALA A 41 -30.95 -37.09 9.30
CA ALA A 41 -31.22 -36.65 7.93
C ALA A 41 -32.10 -37.68 7.19
N LEU A 42 -31.79 -38.98 7.28
CA LEU A 42 -32.62 -40.06 6.73
C LEU A 42 -34.00 -40.16 7.40
N ALA A 43 -34.09 -39.91 8.71
CA ALA A 43 -35.36 -39.87 9.43
C ALA A 43 -36.25 -38.69 8.99
N ASN A 44 -35.66 -37.52 8.74
CA ASN A 44 -36.40 -36.36 8.21
C ASN A 44 -36.80 -36.57 6.74
N GLN A 45 -35.93 -37.13 5.88
CA GLN A 45 -36.31 -37.49 4.51
C GLN A 45 -37.47 -38.49 4.48
N ARG A 46 -37.49 -39.49 5.38
CA ARG A 46 -38.62 -40.41 5.53
C ARG A 46 -39.90 -39.72 6.01
N LYS A 47 -39.82 -38.75 6.94
CA LYS A 47 -40.97 -37.92 7.37
C LYS A 47 -41.49 -37.02 6.25
N GLU A 48 -40.62 -36.47 5.40
CA GLU A 48 -41.00 -35.61 4.28
C GLU A 48 -41.65 -36.41 3.14
N MET A 49 -41.12 -37.59 2.82
CA MET A 49 -41.74 -38.55 1.91
C MET A 49 -43.12 -39.02 2.42
N ALA A 50 -43.29 -39.18 3.74
CA ALA A 50 -44.60 -39.49 4.34
C ALA A 50 -45.60 -38.31 4.24
N LYS A 51 -45.14 -37.07 4.48
CA LYS A 51 -45.96 -35.85 4.34
C LYS A 51 -46.43 -35.65 2.89
N THR A 52 -45.52 -35.79 1.91
CA THR A 52 -45.84 -35.63 0.48
C THR A 52 -46.76 -36.75 -0.04
N HIS A 53 -46.68 -37.97 0.50
CA HIS A 53 -47.62 -39.04 0.16
C HIS A 53 -49.06 -38.76 0.63
N HIS A 54 -49.25 -38.09 1.77
CA HIS A 54 -50.59 -37.75 2.27
C HIS A 54 -51.30 -36.65 1.46
N GLN A 55 -50.56 -35.82 0.71
CA GLN A 55 -51.15 -34.70 -0.04
C GLN A 55 -51.70 -35.09 -1.44
N LYS A 56 -51.57 -36.35 -1.86
CA LYS A 56 -51.98 -36.82 -3.20
C LYS A 56 -53.23 -37.72 -3.23
N VAL A 57 -53.97 -37.83 -2.12
CA VAL A 57 -55.22 -38.62 -2.04
C VAL A 57 -56.40 -37.78 -1.54
N GLU A 58 -56.68 -36.63 -2.19
CA GLU A 58 -58.05 -36.11 -2.24
C GLU A 58 -58.27 -35.08 -3.38
N LYS A 59 -59.10 -35.46 -4.38
CA LYS A 59 -59.94 -34.62 -5.28
C LYS A 59 -60.23 -35.30 -6.63
N LYS A 60 -61.06 -36.37 -6.65
CA LYS A 60 -61.89 -36.68 -7.85
C LYS A 60 -63.08 -37.64 -7.63
N LYS A 61 -64.18 -37.11 -7.08
CA LYS A 61 -65.55 -37.40 -7.55
C LYS A 61 -66.56 -36.36 -7.04
N LYS A 62 -67.64 -36.16 -7.78
CA LYS A 62 -68.80 -35.29 -7.49
C LYS A 62 -70.07 -36.11 -7.79
N GLU A 63 -71.21 -35.68 -7.24
CA GLU A 63 -72.56 -36.29 -7.36
C GLU A 63 -72.79 -37.59 -6.53
N LYS A 64 -73.98 -37.82 -5.92
CA LYS A 64 -75.21 -36.99 -5.83
C LYS A 64 -76.07 -37.33 -4.59
N THR A 65 -76.92 -36.38 -4.17
CA THR A 65 -78.18 -36.50 -3.37
C THR A 65 -78.21 -37.18 -1.99
N VAL A 66 -78.69 -36.45 -0.96
CA VAL A 66 -80.00 -36.62 -0.27
C VAL A 66 -80.20 -35.51 0.81
N GLU A 67 -81.44 -35.22 1.22
CA GLU A 67 -81.84 -34.12 2.13
C GLU A 67 -81.51 -34.33 3.63
N LYS A 68 -81.33 -33.24 4.44
CA LYS A 68 -82.40 -32.66 5.33
C LYS A 68 -81.95 -31.55 6.32
N LYS A 69 -82.48 -30.34 6.11
CA LYS A 69 -83.27 -29.50 7.07
C LYS A 69 -82.76 -29.16 8.51
N GLY A 70 -82.20 -27.95 8.67
CA GLY A 70 -82.36 -27.05 9.85
C GLY A 70 -81.23 -27.00 10.90
N LYS A 71 -81.21 -26.11 11.93
CA LYS A 71 -81.76 -24.74 12.13
C LYS A 71 -81.25 -24.15 13.48
N THR A 72 -80.86 -22.86 13.53
CA THR A 72 -80.74 -21.93 14.71
C THR A 72 -79.65 -22.04 15.83
N LYS A 73 -79.12 -20.84 16.19
CA LYS A 73 -78.77 -20.26 17.53
C LYS A 73 -77.49 -20.65 18.34
N LYS A 74 -76.55 -19.67 18.41
CA LYS A 74 -76.17 -18.76 19.55
C LYS A 74 -75.79 -19.32 20.96
N LYS A 75 -74.81 -18.63 21.59
CA LYS A 75 -74.15 -18.78 22.94
C LYS A 75 -73.09 -19.91 23.00
N GLU A 76 -71.91 -19.81 23.64
CA GLU A 76 -71.34 -19.04 24.79
C GLU A 76 -71.42 -19.79 26.14
N GLU A 77 -70.29 -20.35 26.63
CA GLU A 77 -69.88 -20.36 28.06
C GLU A 77 -68.43 -20.88 28.32
N LYS A 78 -67.94 -20.70 29.57
CA LYS A 78 -66.67 -21.20 30.22
C LYS A 78 -67.07 -22.10 31.43
N PRO A 79 -66.23 -22.49 32.47
CA PRO A 79 -64.76 -22.48 32.72
C PRO A 79 -64.19 -23.94 32.77
N ASN A 80 -63.40 -24.55 33.69
CA ASN A 80 -62.68 -24.31 34.98
C ASN A 80 -61.62 -25.45 35.16
N GLY A 81 -60.52 -25.42 35.95
CA GLY A 81 -59.85 -24.41 36.78
C GLY A 81 -59.34 -24.92 38.16
N LYS A 82 -58.18 -24.40 38.63
CA LYS A 82 -57.40 -24.66 39.90
C LYS A 82 -56.48 -25.91 39.93
N ILE A 83 -55.24 -25.95 40.47
CA ILE A 83 -54.46 -25.21 41.53
C ILE A 83 -54.60 -25.83 42.95
N PRO A 84 -53.51 -26.31 43.61
CA PRO A 84 -52.60 -25.53 44.52
C PRO A 84 -51.08 -25.80 44.30
N ASP A 85 -50.06 -25.08 44.82
CA ASP A 85 -49.80 -23.92 45.73
C ASP A 85 -48.99 -24.22 47.03
N HIS A 86 -47.73 -23.75 47.10
CA HIS A 86 -46.90 -23.21 48.23
C HIS A 86 -45.41 -23.10 47.76
N GLU A 87 -44.56 -22.06 47.94
CA GLU A 87 -44.16 -21.18 49.08
C GLU A 87 -43.30 -21.88 50.17
N LEU A 88 -42.15 -21.39 50.69
CA LEU A 88 -41.39 -20.09 50.67
C LEU A 88 -39.83 -20.32 50.70
N GLY A 89 -39.00 -19.25 50.62
CA GLY A 89 -37.51 -19.27 50.80
C GLY A 89 -37.03 -18.89 52.24
N PRO A 90 -35.84 -18.29 52.48
CA PRO A 90 -34.70 -17.93 51.58
C PRO A 90 -33.24 -18.04 52.19
N ASN A 91 -32.21 -17.62 51.40
CA ASN A 91 -30.97 -16.89 51.81
C ASN A 91 -29.58 -17.61 52.03
N VAL A 92 -28.50 -16.81 51.82
CA VAL A 92 -27.05 -16.90 52.19
C VAL A 92 -26.02 -17.79 51.43
N THR A 93 -25.22 -17.11 50.58
CA THR A 93 -23.76 -17.13 50.27
C THR A 93 -22.76 -18.14 50.93
N ILE A 94 -21.78 -18.70 50.16
CA ILE A 94 -20.28 -18.65 50.38
C ILE A 94 -19.44 -19.62 49.48
N LEU A 95 -18.55 -19.02 48.65
CA LEU A 95 -17.11 -19.30 48.38
C LEU A 95 -16.52 -20.71 47.98
N LEU A 96 -15.83 -20.72 46.81
CA LEU A 96 -14.55 -21.41 46.44
C LEU A 96 -14.40 -22.92 46.10
N LYS A 97 -13.75 -23.16 44.94
CA LYS A 97 -12.49 -23.93 44.72
C LYS A 97 -12.50 -25.22 43.85
N ASP A 98 -11.68 -25.16 42.80
CA ASP A 98 -11.19 -26.19 41.86
C ASP A 98 -9.92 -26.90 42.44
N PRO A 99 -9.17 -27.84 41.79
CA PRO A 99 -9.42 -28.66 40.58
C PRO A 99 -8.99 -30.16 40.69
N VAL A 100 -9.24 -31.00 39.66
CA VAL A 100 -8.46 -32.23 39.35
C VAL A 100 -8.38 -32.49 37.82
N ARG A 101 -7.25 -33.03 37.31
CA ARG A 101 -7.06 -33.51 35.93
C ARG A 101 -6.29 -34.86 35.88
N ALA A 102 -6.64 -35.73 34.95
CA ALA A 102 -5.83 -36.88 34.49
C ALA A 102 -6.04 -37.16 32.97
N PRO A 103 -5.14 -37.88 32.25
CA PRO A 103 -5.03 -37.78 30.77
C PRO A 103 -5.02 -39.11 29.96
N ALA A 104 -5.19 -39.02 28.63
CA ALA A 104 -4.63 -39.97 27.64
C ALA A 104 -4.61 -39.42 26.19
N MET A 105 -3.53 -39.72 25.45
CA MET A 105 -3.33 -40.07 24.01
C MET A 105 -4.39 -39.72 22.91
N ALA A 106 -4.06 -39.53 21.62
CA ALA A 106 -2.82 -39.27 20.85
C ALA A 106 -3.13 -39.05 19.33
N VAL A 107 -2.11 -38.75 18.51
CA VAL A 107 -2.08 -38.79 17.01
C VAL A 107 -2.64 -37.54 16.26
N ALA A 108 -2.11 -37.29 15.05
CA ALA A 108 -2.35 -36.17 14.11
C ALA A 108 -3.22 -36.62 12.89
N PRO A 109 -3.53 -35.83 11.82
CA PRO A 109 -3.02 -34.51 11.42
C PRO A 109 -4.08 -33.49 10.86
N THR A 110 -3.56 -32.42 10.24
CA THR A 110 -4.21 -31.37 9.39
C THR A 110 -4.82 -31.89 8.07
N PRO A 111 -5.43 -31.05 7.18
CA PRO A 111 -6.26 -29.83 7.30
C PRO A 111 -7.72 -30.09 6.74
N VAL A 112 -8.66 -29.19 6.38
CA VAL A 112 -8.74 -28.00 5.48
C VAL A 112 -10.10 -27.25 5.69
N GLN A 113 -10.23 -26.01 5.20
CA GLN A 113 -11.43 -25.13 5.16
C GLN A 113 -12.57 -25.59 4.21
N SER A 114 -13.79 -25.01 4.37
CA SER A 114 -14.82 -24.59 3.36
C SER A 114 -16.26 -24.75 3.92
N PRO A 115 -17.37 -24.37 3.22
CA PRO A 115 -17.58 -23.44 2.08
C PRO A 115 -18.11 -22.06 2.58
N VAL A 116 -19.12 -21.28 2.11
CA VAL A 116 -20.22 -21.32 1.09
C VAL A 116 -20.56 -19.87 0.62
N VAL A 117 -21.15 -19.68 -0.57
CA VAL A 117 -21.63 -18.39 -1.12
C VAL A 117 -22.96 -18.58 -1.93
N ILE A 118 -23.72 -17.50 -2.19
CA ILE A 118 -24.61 -17.20 -3.38
C ILE A 118 -26.14 -17.00 -3.15
N ALA A 119 -26.60 -15.75 -3.40
CA ALA A 119 -27.79 -15.26 -4.16
C ALA A 119 -29.15 -16.06 -4.07
N PRO A 120 -30.08 -16.18 -5.08
CA PRO A 120 -30.29 -15.57 -6.44
C PRO A 120 -30.68 -14.04 -6.48
N VAL A 121 -31.37 -13.39 -7.44
CA VAL A 121 -32.40 -13.76 -8.47
C VAL A 121 -32.29 -12.98 -9.83
N ALA A 122 -33.38 -12.74 -10.59
CA ALA A 122 -33.42 -12.34 -12.03
C ALA A 122 -34.78 -11.68 -12.45
N THR A 123 -35.13 -11.28 -13.71
CA THR A 123 -34.46 -11.34 -15.07
C THR A 123 -34.51 -9.96 -15.81
N VAL A 124 -35.00 -9.62 -17.03
CA VAL A 124 -35.73 -10.16 -18.25
C VAL A 124 -35.55 -9.08 -19.41
N THR A 125 -35.79 -9.14 -20.75
CA THR A 125 -36.28 -10.06 -21.82
C THR A 125 -35.87 -9.56 -23.26
N ALA A 126 -35.98 -10.41 -24.32
CA ALA A 126 -36.36 -10.11 -25.73
C ALA A 126 -35.40 -9.48 -26.81
N MET A 127 -35.69 -9.83 -28.09
CA MET A 127 -35.10 -9.44 -29.41
C MET A 127 -36.05 -9.97 -30.54
N PRO A 128 -35.91 -9.66 -31.86
CA PRO A 128 -35.26 -8.53 -32.58
C PRO A 128 -36.02 -7.95 -33.82
N GLN A 129 -35.74 -6.71 -34.27
CA GLN A 129 -35.81 -6.35 -35.72
C GLN A 129 -35.09 -5.03 -36.12
N GLU A 130 -34.64 -4.99 -37.38
CA GLU A 130 -34.42 -3.81 -38.27
C GLU A 130 -33.28 -2.76 -38.09
N LYS A 131 -33.10 -1.99 -39.19
CA LYS A 131 -32.04 -1.01 -39.58
C LYS A 131 -32.75 0.19 -40.25
N PRO A 132 -32.15 1.40 -40.47
CA PRO A 132 -30.71 1.72 -40.61
C PRO A 132 -30.27 2.84 -39.60
N ALA A 133 -29.41 3.86 -39.79
CA ALA A 133 -28.69 4.40 -40.96
C ALA A 133 -27.47 5.30 -40.63
N SER A 134 -26.66 5.56 -41.67
CA SER A 134 -25.67 6.64 -41.87
C SER A 134 -24.32 6.52 -41.11
N SER A 135 -23.13 6.80 -41.66
CA SER A 135 -22.71 7.33 -42.99
C SER A 135 -21.44 6.61 -43.52
N PRO A 136 -21.11 6.67 -44.84
CA PRO A 136 -20.08 5.81 -45.48
C PRO A 136 -18.70 6.47 -45.76
N LYS A 137 -17.77 5.68 -46.32
CA LYS A 137 -16.42 6.03 -46.79
C LYS A 137 -16.36 6.22 -48.31
N ASP A 138 -15.34 6.94 -48.80
CA ASP A 138 -14.52 6.59 -49.99
C ASP A 138 -13.09 7.18 -49.81
N LYS A 139 -11.92 6.69 -50.28
CA LYS A 139 -11.43 5.73 -51.32
C LYS A 139 -11.28 6.25 -52.77
N LYS A 140 -10.04 6.62 -53.17
CA LYS A 140 -9.25 5.93 -54.25
C LYS A 140 -7.83 6.49 -54.56
N LYS A 141 -6.84 5.59 -54.52
CA LYS A 141 -5.80 5.27 -55.55
C LYS A 141 -5.03 6.40 -56.31
N LYS A 142 -3.71 6.51 -56.10
CA LYS A 142 -2.68 6.56 -57.18
C LYS A 142 -1.26 6.08 -56.74
N GLU A 143 -0.20 6.30 -57.53
CA GLU A 143 0.95 5.36 -57.71
C GLU A 143 2.39 5.95 -57.47
N LYS A 144 3.32 5.10 -56.98
CA LYS A 144 4.83 5.06 -57.15
C LYS A 144 5.43 3.93 -56.25
N LYS A 145 6.58 3.24 -56.40
CA LYS A 145 7.77 3.18 -57.32
C LYS A 145 8.80 4.34 -57.25
N VAL A 146 10.14 4.17 -57.12
CA VAL A 146 11.15 3.06 -57.15
C VAL A 146 12.23 3.42 -56.06
N ALA A 147 13.18 2.65 -55.49
CA ALA A 147 13.98 1.43 -55.77
C ALA A 147 14.11 0.55 -54.49
N LYS A 148 14.82 -0.60 -54.35
CA LYS A 148 15.89 -1.38 -55.05
C LYS A 148 17.37 -0.96 -54.84
N VAL A 149 18.09 -1.69 -53.95
CA VAL A 149 19.42 -2.32 -54.16
C VAL A 149 19.49 -3.62 -53.34
N GLU A 150 20.15 -4.65 -53.87
CA GLU A 150 20.61 -5.90 -53.24
C GLU A 150 21.96 -6.24 -53.91
N PRO A 151 22.96 -6.82 -53.22
CA PRO A 151 23.42 -8.16 -53.61
C PRO A 151 23.96 -9.05 -52.45
N ALA A 152 24.38 -10.27 -52.82
CA ALA A 152 24.93 -11.36 -51.98
C ALA A 152 26.33 -11.04 -51.37
N VAL A 153 27.09 -11.93 -50.67
CA VAL A 153 27.56 -13.30 -51.04
C VAL A 153 27.76 -14.21 -49.81
N SER A 154 27.95 -15.52 -50.04
CA SER A 154 28.01 -16.63 -49.07
C SER A 154 29.38 -17.34 -48.91
N SER A 155 29.69 -17.83 -47.71
CA SER A 155 30.52 -19.03 -47.41
C SER A 155 30.23 -19.46 -45.94
N VAL A 156 30.06 -20.73 -45.51
CA VAL A 156 30.55 -22.07 -45.88
C VAL A 156 31.97 -22.40 -45.38
N VAL A 157 32.06 -23.28 -44.37
CA VAL A 157 32.91 -24.51 -44.35
C VAL A 157 32.51 -25.44 -43.18
N ASN A 158 32.65 -26.74 -43.45
CA ASN A 158 32.49 -28.01 -42.69
C ASN A 158 32.85 -28.10 -41.17
N SER A 159 32.65 -29.21 -40.43
CA SER A 159 31.77 -30.43 -40.45
C SER A 159 32.39 -31.52 -39.50
N VAL A 160 31.83 -32.75 -39.46
CA VAL A 160 32.39 -34.04 -38.92
C VAL A 160 32.38 -34.18 -37.38
N GLN A 161 31.84 -35.26 -36.74
CA GLN A 161 31.02 -36.44 -37.13
C GLN A 161 29.97 -36.73 -36.00
N VAL A 162 29.48 -37.90 -35.53
CA VAL A 162 29.62 -39.39 -35.66
C VAL A 162 28.27 -40.01 -35.15
N LEU A 163 27.54 -40.97 -35.76
CA LEU A 163 27.68 -42.46 -35.90
C LEU A 163 27.77 -43.23 -34.54
N THR A 164 27.31 -44.48 -34.31
CA THR A 164 26.55 -45.57 -35.01
C THR A 164 26.22 -46.69 -33.96
N SER A 165 25.43 -47.77 -34.14
CA SER A 165 24.17 -48.12 -34.86
C SER A 165 23.90 -49.65 -34.72
N LYS A 166 22.65 -50.13 -34.92
CA LYS A 166 22.17 -51.55 -34.84
C LYS A 166 22.12 -52.18 -33.43
N ALA A 167 21.33 -53.22 -33.06
CA ALA A 167 20.33 -54.13 -33.70
C ALA A 167 20.76 -55.59 -34.09
N ALA A 168 20.33 -56.59 -33.28
CA ALA A 168 20.17 -58.06 -33.50
C ALA A 168 19.50 -58.65 -32.21
N ILE A 169 18.52 -59.57 -32.09
CA ILE A 169 18.09 -60.87 -32.73
C ILE A 169 18.38 -62.09 -31.81
N LEU A 170 17.45 -63.07 -31.78
CA LEU A 170 17.35 -64.36 -31.03
C LEU A 170 16.32 -64.36 -29.86
N GLU A 171 15.51 -65.40 -29.60
CA GLU A 171 15.01 -66.52 -30.45
C GLU A 171 13.75 -67.18 -29.80
N ALA A 172 13.06 -68.04 -30.55
CA ALA A 172 12.16 -69.14 -30.12
C ALA A 172 10.83 -68.87 -29.36
N ALA A 173 9.89 -69.78 -29.58
CA ALA A 173 8.54 -69.89 -29.00
C ALA A 173 8.34 -71.36 -28.52
N PRO A 174 7.14 -71.94 -28.22
CA PRO A 174 5.77 -71.37 -28.20
C PRO A 174 4.83 -71.84 -27.05
N LYS A 175 3.65 -71.20 -26.90
CA LYS A 175 2.31 -71.86 -27.02
C LYS A 175 1.10 -70.92 -26.78
N GLU A 176 0.02 -71.24 -27.50
CA GLU A 176 -1.45 -71.05 -27.24
C GLU A 176 -1.97 -69.83 -26.44
N GLY A 177 -2.98 -69.05 -26.90
CA GLY A 177 -3.64 -69.04 -28.22
C GLY A 177 -4.94 -68.18 -28.32
N LYS A 178 -5.00 -67.30 -29.36
CA LYS A 178 -6.15 -66.73 -30.14
C LYS A 178 -7.41 -66.19 -29.39
N ASN A 179 -7.89 -64.95 -29.55
CA ASN A 179 -8.18 -64.08 -30.74
C ASN A 179 -9.28 -64.65 -31.68
N THR A 180 -10.20 -63.94 -32.37
CA THR A 180 -10.57 -62.50 -32.64
C THR A 180 -12.12 -62.44 -32.85
N ASP A 181 -12.91 -61.36 -32.72
CA ASP A 181 -12.78 -59.87 -32.77
C ASP A 181 -13.20 -59.21 -34.13
N VAL A 182 -13.52 -57.90 -34.11
CA VAL A 182 -13.91 -56.95 -35.21
C VAL A 182 -15.42 -56.78 -35.54
N VAL A 183 -15.77 -55.60 -36.06
CA VAL A 183 -17.09 -54.96 -36.32
C VAL A 183 -17.34 -54.80 -37.84
N GLN A 184 -18.59 -54.59 -38.31
CA GLN A 184 -19.01 -53.44 -39.20
C GLN A 184 -20.27 -53.64 -40.10
N SER A 185 -21.18 -52.66 -40.03
CA SER A 185 -22.14 -52.09 -41.01
C SER A 185 -23.30 -52.85 -41.72
N GLN A 186 -24.46 -52.17 -41.65
CA GLN A 186 -25.42 -51.80 -42.72
C GLN A 186 -26.53 -52.73 -43.27
N GLU A 187 -27.77 -52.28 -42.96
CA GLU A 187 -28.84 -51.89 -43.91
C GLU A 187 -29.90 -52.93 -44.37
N ALA A 188 -31.02 -52.42 -44.88
CA ALA A 188 -32.31 -53.09 -45.06
C ALA A 188 -32.70 -53.15 -46.58
N PRO A 189 -33.82 -53.76 -47.07
CA PRO A 189 -35.18 -53.77 -46.50
C PRO A 189 -36.03 -55.05 -46.72
N LYS A 190 -37.37 -54.89 -46.64
CA LYS A 190 -38.52 -55.81 -46.86
C LYS A 190 -38.38 -56.72 -48.12
N GLN A 191 -39.13 -57.82 -48.33
CA GLN A 191 -40.57 -58.05 -48.10
C GLN A 191 -41.02 -59.54 -48.32
N GLU A 192 -42.07 -59.99 -47.59
CA GLU A 192 -43.01 -61.12 -47.86
C GLU A 192 -42.53 -62.57 -48.15
N ALA A 193 -43.50 -63.51 -48.16
CA ALA A 193 -43.39 -64.99 -48.16
C ALA A 193 -43.60 -65.59 -49.58
N PRO A 194 -43.65 -66.93 -49.86
CA PRO A 194 -43.69 -68.13 -48.97
C PRO A 194 -42.90 -69.41 -49.44
N ALA A 195 -42.92 -70.53 -48.69
CA ALA A 195 -43.21 -71.92 -49.20
C ALA A 195 -42.93 -73.14 -48.25
N LYS A 196 -43.97 -73.97 -48.05
CA LYS A 196 -44.06 -75.47 -48.01
C LYS A 196 -42.90 -76.40 -47.52
N LYS A 197 -43.27 -77.26 -46.52
CA LYS A 197 -42.81 -78.66 -46.25
C LYS A 197 -41.38 -78.81 -45.63
N LYS A 198 -41.01 -79.89 -44.90
CA LYS A 198 -41.36 -81.34 -45.00
C LYS A 198 -41.05 -82.13 -43.69
N SER A 199 -41.68 -83.30 -43.49
CA SER A 199 -41.38 -84.42 -42.52
C SER A 199 -41.32 -84.12 -40.99
N GLY A 200 -41.79 -84.98 -40.07
CA GLY A 200 -42.68 -86.16 -40.16
C GLY A 200 -42.25 -87.39 -39.32
N SER A 201 -43.16 -87.98 -38.50
CA SER A 201 -43.05 -89.37 -37.99
C SER A 201 -44.36 -89.93 -37.36
N LYS A 202 -44.39 -91.26 -37.23
CA LYS A 202 -45.30 -92.29 -36.66
C LYS A 202 -46.16 -91.96 -35.41
N LYS A 203 -47.16 -92.78 -34.96
CA LYS A 203 -48.04 -93.86 -35.53
C LYS A 203 -48.90 -94.50 -34.38
N LYS A 204 -50.21 -94.77 -34.61
CA LYS A 204 -51.20 -95.70 -33.94
C LYS A 204 -51.06 -95.97 -32.41
N GLY A 205 -52.10 -95.82 -31.57
CA GLY A 205 -53.30 -96.71 -31.46
C GLY A 205 -53.37 -97.32 -30.02
N PRO A 206 -54.34 -98.17 -29.62
CA PRO A 206 -55.52 -98.73 -30.31
C PRO A 206 -56.88 -98.36 -29.63
N PRO A 207 -58.02 -98.90 -30.11
CA PRO A 207 -59.26 -99.08 -29.33
C PRO A 207 -59.41 -100.52 -28.82
N ASP A 208 -60.13 -100.73 -27.72
CA ASP A 208 -60.62 -102.05 -27.28
C ASP A 208 -62.02 -101.95 -26.64
N SER A 209 -62.75 -103.08 -26.58
CA SER A 209 -64.19 -103.12 -26.29
C SER A 209 -64.60 -104.37 -25.49
N ASP A 210 -64.89 -104.22 -24.20
CA ASP A 210 -65.36 -105.32 -23.33
C ASP A 210 -66.89 -105.28 -23.12
N SER A 211 -67.63 -106.12 -23.87
CA SER A 211 -68.97 -106.62 -23.51
C SER A 211 -69.38 -107.81 -24.40
N PRO A 212 -70.29 -108.70 -23.95
CA PRO A 212 -70.28 -110.10 -24.40
C PRO A 212 -70.73 -110.37 -25.85
N LEU A 213 -70.19 -111.46 -26.40
CA LEU A 213 -70.55 -112.03 -27.70
C LEU A 213 -72.02 -112.48 -27.76
N TYR A 214 -72.89 -111.64 -28.30
CA TYR A 214 -74.18 -112.09 -28.83
C TYR A 214 -73.99 -112.51 -30.30
N LEU A 215 -74.21 -113.80 -30.61
CA LEU A 215 -74.09 -114.31 -31.98
C LEU A 215 -75.09 -113.58 -32.90
N PRO A 216 -74.65 -112.98 -34.03
CA PRO A 216 -75.55 -112.28 -34.92
C PRO A 216 -76.65 -113.20 -35.46
N TYR A 217 -77.91 -112.76 -35.32
CA TYR A 217 -79.10 -113.53 -35.70
C TYR A 217 -79.02 -114.11 -37.13
N LYS A 218 -78.48 -113.34 -38.08
CA LYS A 218 -78.27 -113.80 -39.47
C LYS A 218 -77.35 -115.04 -39.55
N THR A 219 -76.28 -115.09 -38.77
CA THR A 219 -75.36 -116.24 -38.75
C THR A 219 -76.06 -117.48 -38.17
N LEU A 220 -76.81 -117.32 -37.08
CA LEU A 220 -77.56 -118.41 -36.45
C LEU A 220 -78.63 -118.98 -37.41
N VAL A 221 -79.40 -118.09 -38.07
CA VAL A 221 -80.43 -118.47 -39.06
C VAL A 221 -79.81 -119.12 -40.28
N SER A 222 -78.66 -118.63 -40.78
CA SER A 222 -77.94 -119.28 -41.89
C SER A 222 -77.43 -120.68 -41.51
N THR A 223 -76.90 -120.88 -40.30
CA THR A 223 -76.49 -122.22 -39.85
C THR A 223 -77.68 -123.17 -39.78
N VAL A 224 -78.75 -122.80 -39.07
CA VAL A 224 -79.95 -123.66 -38.92
C VAL A 224 -80.61 -123.93 -40.27
N GLY A 225 -80.73 -122.92 -41.14
CA GLY A 225 -81.29 -123.08 -42.49
C GLY A 225 -80.40 -123.85 -43.47
N SER A 226 -79.16 -124.20 -43.09
CA SER A 226 -78.26 -125.04 -43.88
C SER A 226 -78.18 -126.50 -43.39
N MET A 227 -78.79 -126.82 -42.25
CA MET A 227 -78.81 -128.17 -41.69
C MET A 227 -80.00 -128.97 -42.24
N VAL A 228 -79.72 -130.14 -42.82
CA VAL A 228 -80.74 -131.06 -43.33
C VAL A 228 -81.19 -131.97 -42.19
N PHE A 229 -82.18 -131.51 -41.43
CA PHE A 229 -82.81 -132.32 -40.39
C PHE A 229 -83.60 -133.49 -41.00
N ASN A 230 -83.55 -134.66 -40.35
CA ASN A 230 -84.55 -135.70 -40.60
C ASN A 230 -85.89 -135.31 -39.96
N GLU A 231 -86.99 -135.94 -40.40
CA GLU A 231 -88.34 -135.53 -40.03
C GLU A 231 -88.60 -135.55 -38.51
N GLY A 232 -88.01 -136.49 -37.77
CA GLY A 232 -88.09 -136.55 -36.30
C GLY A 232 -87.28 -135.46 -35.58
N GLU A 233 -86.11 -135.10 -36.09
CA GLU A 233 -85.31 -133.97 -35.58
C GLU A 233 -85.95 -132.63 -35.89
N ALA A 234 -86.51 -132.46 -37.10
CA ALA A 234 -87.30 -131.29 -37.47
C ALA A 234 -88.50 -131.13 -36.52
N GLN A 235 -89.21 -132.21 -36.24
CA GLN A 235 -90.34 -132.18 -35.31
C GLN A 235 -89.92 -131.80 -33.88
N ARG A 236 -88.80 -132.34 -33.36
CA ARG A 236 -88.25 -131.92 -32.06
C ARG A 236 -87.79 -130.47 -32.03
N LEU A 237 -87.21 -129.96 -33.12
CA LEU A 237 -86.81 -128.56 -33.21
C LEU A 237 -88.05 -127.64 -33.20
N ILE A 238 -89.13 -128.05 -33.86
CA ILE A 238 -90.43 -127.38 -33.82
C ILE A 238 -91.04 -127.43 -32.41
N GLU A 239 -91.02 -128.58 -31.72
CA GLU A 239 -91.46 -128.69 -30.31
C GLU A 239 -90.69 -127.70 -29.42
N ILE A 240 -89.36 -127.76 -29.39
CA ILE A 240 -88.51 -126.92 -28.54
C ILE A 240 -88.70 -125.42 -28.86
N LEU A 241 -88.87 -125.05 -30.14
CA LEU A 241 -89.12 -123.68 -30.54
C LEU A 241 -90.54 -123.21 -30.18
N SER A 242 -91.57 -124.06 -30.30
CA SER A 242 -92.95 -123.71 -29.95
C SER A 242 -93.15 -123.56 -28.44
N GLU A 243 -92.57 -124.47 -27.64
CA GLU A 243 -92.56 -124.42 -26.18
C GLU A 243 -91.84 -123.15 -25.69
N LYS A 244 -90.68 -122.84 -26.26
CA LYS A 244 -89.87 -121.68 -25.86
C LYS A 244 -90.36 -120.34 -26.43
N ALA A 245 -91.17 -120.35 -27.49
CA ALA A 245 -91.85 -119.16 -28.02
C ALA A 245 -93.16 -118.84 -27.26
N GLY A 246 -93.57 -119.69 -26.29
CA GLY A 246 -94.83 -119.50 -25.56
C GLY A 246 -96.08 -119.71 -26.42
N ILE A 247 -95.96 -120.42 -27.56
CA ILE A 247 -97.08 -120.68 -28.47
C ILE A 247 -97.84 -121.90 -27.94
N ILE A 248 -98.70 -121.65 -26.95
CA ILE A 248 -99.50 -122.66 -26.26
C ILE A 248 -100.57 -123.21 -27.23
N GLN A 249 -100.21 -124.25 -27.99
CA GLN A 249 -101.12 -124.99 -28.87
C GLN A 249 -102.23 -125.73 -28.09
N ASP A 250 -102.04 -125.87 -26.77
CA ASP A 250 -103.02 -126.35 -25.78
C ASP A 250 -104.29 -125.46 -25.70
N THR A 251 -104.23 -124.21 -26.19
CA THR A 251 -105.34 -123.25 -26.18
C THR A 251 -106.53 -123.72 -27.04
N TRP A 252 -106.30 -124.51 -28.09
CA TRP A 252 -107.36 -125.04 -28.95
C TRP A 252 -108.07 -126.29 -28.38
N HIS A 253 -107.39 -127.10 -27.58
CA HIS A 253 -107.92 -128.39 -27.12
C HIS A 253 -108.69 -128.33 -25.78
N LYS A 254 -108.62 -127.21 -25.06
CA LYS A 254 -109.52 -126.90 -23.93
C LYS A 254 -110.85 -126.26 -24.36
N ALA A 255 -111.09 -126.07 -25.66
CA ALA A 255 -112.30 -125.46 -26.22
C ALA A 255 -113.52 -126.41 -26.35
N THR A 256 -113.69 -127.35 -25.43
CA THR A 256 -114.78 -128.36 -25.48
C THR A 256 -116.00 -128.04 -24.61
N GLN A 257 -116.05 -126.86 -23.96
CA GLN A 257 -117.28 -126.30 -23.39
C GLN A 257 -117.48 -124.81 -23.71
N LYS A 258 -118.20 -124.55 -24.81
CA LYS A 258 -118.93 -123.29 -25.15
C LYS A 258 -118.10 -122.00 -25.38
N GLY A 259 -117.66 -121.76 -26.63
CA GLY A 259 -117.20 -120.44 -27.10
C GLY A 259 -116.77 -120.42 -28.58
N ASP A 260 -116.94 -119.29 -29.28
CA ASP A 260 -116.52 -119.10 -30.69
C ASP A 260 -115.11 -118.49 -30.77
N PRO A 261 -114.14 -119.11 -31.47
CA PRO A 261 -112.77 -118.61 -31.58
C PRO A 261 -112.62 -117.29 -32.38
N VAL A 262 -113.53 -116.96 -33.31
CA VAL A 262 -113.38 -115.78 -34.19
C VAL A 262 -113.46 -114.47 -33.39
N ALA A 263 -114.30 -114.43 -32.35
CA ALA A 263 -114.44 -113.27 -31.48
C ALA A 263 -113.16 -112.98 -30.66
N ILE A 264 -112.40 -114.02 -30.29
CA ILE A 264 -111.17 -113.89 -29.50
C ILE A 264 -110.05 -113.30 -30.36
N LEU A 265 -109.90 -113.77 -31.60
CA LEU A 265 -108.89 -113.24 -32.53
C LEU A 265 -109.17 -111.78 -32.92
N LYS A 266 -110.45 -111.38 -33.09
CA LYS A 266 -110.81 -109.97 -33.28
C LYS A 266 -110.41 -109.11 -32.08
N ARG A 267 -110.72 -109.56 -30.86
CA ARG A 267 -110.34 -108.84 -29.63
C ARG A 267 -108.81 -108.68 -29.50
N GLN A 268 -108.04 -109.72 -29.82
CA GLN A 268 -106.59 -109.64 -29.83
C GLN A 268 -106.04 -108.72 -30.91
N LEU A 269 -106.69 -108.63 -32.08
CA LEU A 269 -106.34 -107.66 -33.12
C LEU A 269 -106.64 -106.22 -32.66
N GLU A 270 -107.82 -105.96 -32.12
CA GLU A 270 -108.22 -104.66 -31.55
C GLU A 270 -107.26 -104.22 -30.41
N GLU A 271 -106.85 -105.14 -29.53
CA GLU A 271 -105.87 -104.90 -28.47
C GLU A 271 -104.46 -104.62 -29.04
N LYS A 272 -104.06 -105.28 -30.14
CA LYS A 272 -102.78 -105.02 -30.83
C LYS A 272 -102.78 -103.71 -31.63
N GLU A 273 -103.87 -103.37 -32.30
CA GLU A 273 -104.05 -102.09 -32.98
C GLU A 273 -104.05 -100.92 -31.99
N LYS A 274 -104.70 -101.10 -30.83
CA LYS A 274 -104.65 -100.13 -29.74
C LYS A 274 -103.24 -99.95 -29.18
N LEU A 275 -102.49 -101.04 -28.98
CA LEU A 275 -101.08 -100.97 -28.54
C LEU A 275 -100.19 -100.28 -29.59
N LEU A 276 -100.39 -100.58 -30.87
CA LEU A 276 -99.68 -99.91 -31.97
C LEU A 276 -100.01 -98.42 -32.05
N ALA A 277 -101.27 -98.03 -31.79
CA ALA A 277 -101.68 -96.63 -31.72
C ALA A 277 -101.00 -95.90 -30.56
N THR A 278 -100.94 -96.50 -29.36
CA THR A 278 -100.20 -95.92 -28.23
C THR A 278 -98.69 -95.86 -28.49
N GLU A 279 -98.10 -96.86 -29.15
CA GLU A 279 -96.68 -96.84 -29.52
C GLU A 279 -96.38 -95.76 -30.58
N GLN A 280 -97.29 -95.52 -31.53
CA GLN A 280 -97.18 -94.41 -32.48
C GLN A 280 -97.34 -93.04 -31.81
N GLU A 281 -98.22 -92.92 -30.81
CA GLU A 281 -98.37 -91.70 -30.01
C GLU A 281 -97.12 -91.45 -29.15
N ASP A 282 -96.61 -92.46 -28.44
CA ASP A 282 -95.36 -92.38 -27.68
C ASP A 282 -94.16 -92.06 -28.59
N ALA A 283 -94.09 -92.65 -29.79
CA ALA A 283 -93.08 -92.32 -30.78
C ALA A 283 -93.23 -90.89 -31.32
N ALA A 284 -94.44 -90.37 -31.47
CA ALA A 284 -94.70 -88.98 -31.85
C ALA A 284 -94.32 -88.01 -30.72
N VAL A 285 -94.63 -88.32 -29.47
CA VAL A 285 -94.23 -87.58 -28.26
C VAL A 285 -92.72 -87.58 -28.10
N ALA A 286 -92.06 -88.74 -28.25
CA ALA A 286 -90.61 -88.87 -28.23
C ALA A 286 -89.97 -88.04 -29.35
N LYS A 287 -90.48 -88.12 -30.58
CA LYS A 287 -90.04 -87.31 -31.73
C LYS A 287 -90.35 -85.82 -31.56
N SER A 288 -91.33 -85.44 -30.73
CA SER A 288 -91.56 -84.05 -30.34
C SER A 288 -90.48 -83.58 -29.37
N LYS A 289 -90.30 -84.30 -28.25
CA LYS A 289 -89.24 -84.05 -27.25
C LYS A 289 -87.83 -84.00 -27.88
N LEU A 290 -87.54 -84.87 -28.86
CA LEU A 290 -86.26 -84.88 -29.57
C LEU A 290 -86.07 -83.64 -30.49
N ARG A 291 -87.15 -83.05 -31.03
CA ARG A 291 -87.06 -81.74 -31.72
C ARG A 291 -86.88 -80.60 -30.73
N GLU A 292 -87.57 -80.66 -29.59
CA GLU A 292 -87.50 -79.65 -28.53
C GLU A 292 -86.09 -79.59 -27.93
N LEU A 293 -85.53 -80.74 -27.51
CA LEU A 293 -84.14 -80.86 -27.04
C LEU A 293 -83.11 -80.42 -28.11
N ASN A 294 -83.37 -80.65 -29.40
CA ASN A 294 -82.50 -80.12 -30.47
C ASN A 294 -82.61 -78.60 -30.60
N LYS A 295 -83.80 -78.02 -30.43
CA LYS A 295 -84.04 -76.57 -30.44
C LYS A 295 -83.40 -75.90 -29.22
N GLU A 296 -83.51 -76.50 -28.04
CA GLU A 296 -82.82 -76.05 -26.82
C GLU A 296 -81.30 -76.17 -26.96
N MET A 297 -80.78 -77.29 -27.46
CA MET A 297 -79.35 -77.46 -27.72
C MET A 297 -78.83 -76.44 -28.76
N ALA A 298 -79.62 -76.10 -29.78
CA ALA A 298 -79.28 -75.05 -30.74
C ALA A 298 -79.30 -73.65 -30.10
N ALA A 299 -80.30 -73.36 -29.27
CA ALA A 299 -80.40 -72.09 -28.53
C ALA A 299 -79.25 -71.92 -27.53
N GLU A 300 -78.90 -72.96 -26.77
CA GLU A 300 -77.80 -72.91 -25.80
C GLU A 300 -76.43 -72.85 -26.50
N LYS A 301 -76.26 -73.53 -27.65
CA LYS A 301 -75.07 -73.33 -28.52
C LYS A 301 -74.96 -71.90 -29.03
N ALA A 302 -76.07 -71.28 -29.46
CA ALA A 302 -76.08 -69.89 -29.90
C ALA A 302 -75.78 -68.91 -28.74
N LYS A 303 -76.33 -69.18 -27.54
CA LYS A 303 -76.09 -68.43 -26.30
C LYS A 303 -74.63 -68.57 -25.81
N ALA A 304 -74.06 -69.76 -25.89
CA ALA A 304 -72.65 -70.01 -25.62
C ALA A 304 -71.74 -69.25 -26.61
N ALA A 305 -72.02 -69.34 -27.92
CA ALA A 305 -71.26 -68.62 -28.95
C ALA A 305 -71.37 -67.09 -28.80
N ALA A 306 -72.54 -66.56 -28.42
CA ALA A 306 -72.72 -65.14 -28.11
C ALA A 306 -71.95 -64.72 -26.85
N GLY A 307 -71.90 -65.59 -25.82
CA GLY A 307 -71.06 -65.41 -24.64
C GLY A 307 -69.57 -65.38 -24.97
N GLU A 308 -69.10 -66.35 -25.76
CA GLU A 308 -67.72 -66.45 -26.24
C GLU A 308 -67.32 -65.22 -27.08
N ALA A 309 -68.18 -64.76 -27.99
CA ALA A 309 -67.98 -63.55 -28.77
C ALA A 309 -67.90 -62.29 -27.89
N LYS A 310 -68.74 -62.20 -26.84
CA LYS A 310 -68.70 -61.10 -25.87
C LYS A 310 -67.39 -61.12 -25.05
N VAL A 311 -66.94 -62.29 -24.60
CA VAL A 311 -65.65 -62.44 -23.89
C VAL A 311 -64.47 -62.11 -24.81
N LYS A 312 -64.46 -62.60 -26.06
CA LYS A 312 -63.44 -62.23 -27.06
C LYS A 312 -63.39 -60.73 -27.32
N LYS A 313 -64.55 -60.06 -27.44
CA LYS A 313 -64.61 -58.60 -27.59
C LYS A 313 -64.08 -57.85 -26.36
N GLN A 314 -64.33 -58.36 -25.15
CA GLN A 314 -63.77 -57.81 -23.92
C GLN A 314 -62.26 -58.06 -23.79
N LEU A 315 -61.77 -59.23 -24.21
CA LEU A 315 -60.33 -59.55 -24.23
C LEU A 315 -59.57 -58.59 -25.15
N VAL A 316 -60.03 -58.43 -26.40
CA VAL A 316 -59.42 -57.49 -27.37
C VAL A 316 -59.47 -56.04 -26.86
N ALA A 317 -60.56 -55.63 -26.19
CA ALA A 317 -60.63 -54.31 -25.56
C ALA A 317 -59.59 -54.15 -24.44
N ARG A 318 -59.37 -55.17 -23.60
CA ARG A 318 -58.33 -55.15 -22.56
C ARG A 318 -56.91 -55.23 -23.12
N GLU A 319 -56.69 -55.96 -24.20
CA GLU A 319 -55.41 -55.96 -24.93
C GLU A 319 -55.11 -54.57 -25.51
N GLN A 320 -56.11 -53.88 -26.06
CA GLN A 320 -55.99 -52.49 -26.51
C GLN A 320 -55.75 -51.50 -25.35
N GLU A 321 -56.43 -51.66 -24.21
CA GLU A 321 -56.15 -50.87 -23.00
C GLU A 321 -54.71 -51.08 -22.50
N ILE A 322 -54.24 -52.33 -22.44
CA ILE A 322 -52.87 -52.67 -22.03
C ILE A 322 -51.85 -52.07 -23.01
N ALA A 323 -52.06 -52.20 -24.32
CA ALA A 323 -51.20 -51.58 -25.33
C ALA A 323 -51.17 -50.05 -25.21
N ALA A 324 -52.33 -49.41 -24.97
CA ALA A 324 -52.43 -47.96 -24.77
C ALA A 324 -51.81 -47.48 -23.43
N VAL A 325 -51.75 -48.34 -22.39
CA VAL A 325 -51.01 -48.07 -21.16
C VAL A 325 -49.50 -48.23 -21.40
N GLN A 326 -49.06 -49.32 -22.06
CA GLN A 326 -47.66 -49.55 -22.40
C GLN A 326 -47.10 -48.43 -23.31
N ALA A 327 -47.87 -47.97 -24.29
CA ALA A 327 -47.49 -46.87 -25.17
C ALA A 327 -47.31 -45.55 -24.41
N ARG A 328 -48.24 -45.20 -23.51
CA ARG A 328 -48.13 -44.00 -22.65
C ARG A 328 -46.96 -44.11 -21.67
N MET A 329 -46.72 -45.29 -21.10
CA MET A 329 -45.59 -45.56 -20.22
C MET A 329 -44.25 -45.42 -20.96
N GLN A 330 -44.12 -45.98 -22.18
CA GLN A 330 -42.93 -45.77 -23.01
C GLN A 330 -42.76 -44.31 -23.46
N ALA A 331 -43.84 -43.58 -23.71
CA ALA A 331 -43.77 -42.15 -24.04
C ALA A 331 -43.22 -41.34 -22.86
N SER A 332 -43.78 -41.51 -21.66
CA SER A 332 -43.29 -40.87 -20.42
C SER A 332 -41.84 -41.26 -20.10
N TYR A 333 -41.44 -42.52 -20.26
CA TYR A 333 -40.02 -42.90 -20.10
C TYR A 333 -39.10 -42.21 -21.12
N ARG A 334 -39.52 -42.07 -22.39
CA ARG A 334 -38.75 -41.34 -23.41
C ARG A 334 -38.69 -39.84 -23.14
N GLU A 335 -39.70 -39.29 -22.50
CA GLU A 335 -39.76 -37.88 -22.07
C GLU A 335 -38.81 -37.65 -20.88
N HIS A 336 -38.93 -38.44 -19.81
CA HIS A 336 -38.02 -38.38 -18.65
C HIS A 336 -36.55 -38.65 -19.03
N VAL A 337 -36.26 -39.54 -19.99
CA VAL A 337 -34.88 -39.72 -20.49
C VAL A 337 -34.36 -38.46 -21.19
N LYS A 338 -35.19 -37.72 -21.95
CA LYS A 338 -34.80 -36.43 -22.53
C LYS A 338 -34.59 -35.36 -21.47
N GLU A 339 -35.48 -35.29 -20.46
CA GLU A 339 -35.34 -34.37 -19.33
C GLU A 339 -34.03 -34.62 -18.57
N VAL A 340 -33.73 -35.88 -18.23
CA VAL A 340 -32.48 -36.28 -17.56
C VAL A 340 -31.27 -35.97 -18.44
N GLN A 341 -31.31 -36.22 -19.75
CA GLN A 341 -30.23 -35.83 -20.67
C GLN A 341 -30.04 -34.31 -20.75
N GLN A 342 -31.13 -33.53 -20.77
CA GLN A 342 -31.06 -32.07 -20.78
C GLN A 342 -30.54 -31.51 -19.45
N LEU A 343 -30.90 -32.11 -18.32
CA LEU A 343 -30.36 -31.78 -17.00
C LEU A 343 -28.88 -32.17 -16.89
N GLN A 344 -28.45 -33.34 -17.38
CA GLN A 344 -27.04 -33.72 -17.47
C GLN A 344 -26.23 -32.84 -18.44
N GLY A 345 -26.89 -32.24 -19.44
CA GLY A 345 -26.30 -31.19 -20.28
C GLY A 345 -26.07 -29.90 -19.49
N LYS A 346 -27.12 -29.40 -18.83
CA LYS A 346 -27.06 -28.20 -17.97
C LYS A 346 -26.04 -28.33 -16.85
N ILE A 347 -25.99 -29.49 -16.17
CA ILE A 347 -25.02 -29.79 -15.11
C ILE A 347 -23.59 -29.71 -15.66
N ARG A 348 -23.30 -30.33 -16.83
CA ARG A 348 -21.97 -30.22 -17.45
C ARG A 348 -21.61 -28.79 -17.85
N THR A 349 -22.52 -28.02 -18.44
CA THR A 349 -22.23 -26.61 -18.77
C THR A 349 -22.03 -25.74 -17.53
N LEU A 350 -22.70 -26.05 -16.41
CA LEU A 350 -22.49 -25.36 -15.14
C LEU A 350 -21.17 -25.78 -14.45
N GLN A 351 -20.80 -27.06 -14.53
CA GLN A 351 -19.48 -27.55 -14.10
C GLN A 351 -18.36 -26.89 -14.91
N GLU A 352 -18.49 -26.86 -16.24
CA GLU A 352 -17.54 -26.23 -17.16
C GLU A 352 -17.42 -24.71 -16.91
N GLN A 353 -18.52 -24.02 -16.57
CA GLN A 353 -18.46 -22.61 -16.15
C GLN A 353 -17.83 -22.44 -14.75
N LEU A 354 -18.09 -23.35 -13.81
CA LEU A 354 -17.54 -23.33 -12.45
C LEU A 354 -16.04 -23.71 -12.41
N GLU A 355 -15.55 -24.46 -13.39
CA GLU A 355 -14.14 -24.82 -13.54
C GLU A 355 -13.36 -23.76 -14.34
N ASN A 356 -13.91 -23.31 -15.48
CA ASN A 356 -13.26 -22.28 -16.30
C ASN A 356 -13.36 -20.87 -15.72
N GLY A 357 -14.41 -20.55 -14.94
CA GLY A 357 -14.60 -19.23 -14.35
C GLY A 357 -13.46 -18.83 -13.39
N PRO A 358 -13.20 -19.60 -12.32
CA PRO A 358 -12.09 -19.37 -11.41
C PRO A 358 -10.73 -19.48 -12.10
N ASN A 359 -10.53 -20.43 -13.03
CA ASN A 359 -9.28 -20.50 -13.80
C ASN A 359 -9.05 -19.26 -14.67
N THR A 360 -10.10 -18.71 -15.29
CA THR A 360 -10.00 -17.47 -16.08
C THR A 360 -9.70 -16.26 -15.19
N GLN A 361 -10.31 -16.18 -13.99
CA GLN A 361 -10.01 -15.12 -13.02
C GLN A 361 -8.59 -15.26 -12.46
N LEU A 362 -8.15 -16.47 -12.13
CA LEU A 362 -6.80 -16.76 -11.65
C LEU A 362 -5.75 -16.43 -12.71
N ALA A 363 -5.98 -16.78 -13.98
CA ALA A 363 -5.09 -16.43 -15.08
C ALA A 363 -4.97 -14.91 -15.28
N ARG A 364 -6.08 -14.16 -15.15
CA ARG A 364 -6.05 -12.68 -15.16
C ARG A 364 -5.28 -12.13 -13.97
N LEU A 365 -5.57 -12.59 -12.75
CA LEU A 365 -4.87 -12.16 -11.54
C LEU A 365 -3.36 -12.49 -11.59
N GLN A 366 -2.98 -13.62 -12.21
CA GLN A 366 -1.58 -13.98 -12.47
C GLN A 366 -0.92 -13.05 -13.49
N GLN A 367 -1.62 -12.69 -14.58
CA GLN A 367 -1.16 -11.73 -15.58
C GLN A 367 -1.06 -10.31 -15.02
N GLU A 368 -2.03 -9.88 -14.21
CA GLU A 368 -2.00 -8.61 -13.48
C GLU A 368 -0.83 -8.60 -12.48
N ASN A 369 -0.59 -9.71 -11.77
CA ASN A 369 0.57 -9.85 -10.89
C ASN A 369 1.92 -9.88 -11.63
N SER A 370 1.99 -10.40 -12.87
CA SER A 370 3.22 -10.28 -13.67
C SER A 370 3.42 -8.86 -14.16
N ILE A 371 2.37 -8.21 -14.69
CA ILE A 371 2.42 -6.80 -15.13
C ILE A 371 2.80 -5.88 -13.96
N LEU A 372 2.25 -6.08 -12.77
CA LEU A 372 2.60 -5.31 -11.57
C LEU A 372 4.04 -5.58 -11.10
N ARG A 373 4.54 -6.82 -11.19
CA ARG A 373 5.96 -7.12 -10.90
C ARG A 373 6.90 -6.52 -11.94
N ASP A 374 6.56 -6.57 -13.22
CA ASP A 374 7.37 -6.00 -14.29
C ASP A 374 7.38 -4.47 -14.23
N ALA A 375 6.23 -3.85 -13.93
CA ALA A 375 6.11 -2.41 -13.69
C ALA A 375 6.87 -1.97 -12.42
N LEU A 376 6.81 -2.75 -11.33
CA LEU A 376 7.59 -2.52 -10.12
C LEU A 376 9.10 -2.62 -10.41
N ASN A 377 9.54 -3.69 -11.06
CA ASN A 377 10.95 -3.87 -11.46
C ASN A 377 11.43 -2.74 -12.39
N GLN A 378 10.59 -2.29 -13.32
CA GLN A 378 10.90 -1.17 -14.20
C GLN A 378 10.94 0.16 -13.45
N ALA A 379 10.06 0.39 -12.47
CA ALA A 379 10.07 1.56 -11.61
C ALA A 379 11.31 1.58 -10.70
N THR A 380 11.62 0.47 -10.01
CA THR A 380 12.82 0.30 -9.19
C THR A 380 14.07 0.53 -10.03
N SER A 381 14.21 -0.14 -11.18
CA SER A 381 15.37 0.05 -12.06
C SER A 381 15.48 1.49 -12.61
N GLN A 382 14.35 2.18 -12.86
CA GLN A 382 14.38 3.59 -13.24
C GLN A 382 14.80 4.50 -12.07
N VAL A 383 14.37 4.22 -10.84
CA VAL A 383 14.76 4.96 -9.63
C VAL A 383 16.25 4.72 -9.33
N GLU A 384 16.72 3.47 -9.34
CA GLU A 384 18.13 3.11 -9.22
C GLU A 384 18.99 3.77 -10.31
N SER A 385 18.51 3.81 -11.56
CA SER A 385 19.20 4.47 -12.67
C SER A 385 19.31 5.98 -12.45
N LYS A 386 18.23 6.65 -12.03
CA LYS A 386 18.23 8.08 -11.68
C LYS A 386 19.15 8.36 -10.50
N GLN A 387 19.04 7.59 -9.41
CA GLN A 387 19.85 7.74 -8.21
C GLN A 387 21.34 7.50 -8.49
N ASN A 388 21.69 6.53 -9.35
CA ASN A 388 23.07 6.33 -9.79
C ASN A 388 23.58 7.47 -10.68
N ALA A 389 22.73 8.05 -11.54
CA ALA A 389 23.10 9.23 -12.33
C ALA A 389 23.28 10.48 -11.45
N GLU A 390 22.44 10.67 -10.43
CA GLU A 390 22.57 11.75 -9.43
C GLU A 390 23.81 11.54 -8.54
N LEU A 391 24.09 10.31 -8.08
CA LEU A 391 25.33 9.99 -7.37
C LEU A 391 26.57 10.20 -8.26
N ALA A 392 26.51 9.88 -9.55
CA ALA A 392 27.59 10.18 -10.48
C ALA A 392 27.78 11.70 -10.68
N LYS A 393 26.69 12.46 -10.78
CA LYS A 393 26.71 13.93 -10.87
C LYS A 393 27.25 14.57 -9.59
N LEU A 394 26.83 14.12 -8.41
CA LEU A 394 27.34 14.59 -7.12
C LEU A 394 28.83 14.24 -6.94
N ARG A 395 29.27 13.04 -7.35
CA ARG A 395 30.70 12.68 -7.40
C ARG A 395 31.48 13.57 -8.37
N GLN A 396 30.91 13.92 -9.52
CA GLN A 396 31.51 14.85 -10.47
C GLN A 396 31.61 16.27 -9.88
N GLU A 397 30.55 16.76 -9.23
CA GLU A 397 30.51 18.06 -8.58
C GLU A 397 31.49 18.15 -7.40
N LEU A 398 31.58 17.12 -6.55
CA LEU A 398 32.62 17.00 -5.53
C LEU A 398 34.03 16.99 -6.15
N SER A 399 34.25 16.27 -7.26
CA SER A 399 35.55 16.28 -7.95
C SER A 399 35.89 17.65 -8.57
N LYS A 400 34.88 18.43 -8.98
CA LYS A 400 35.03 19.79 -9.52
C LYS A 400 35.34 20.79 -8.40
N VAL A 401 34.58 20.77 -7.30
CA VAL A 401 34.85 21.60 -6.12
C VAL A 401 36.20 21.25 -5.48
N SER A 402 36.58 19.97 -5.45
CA SER A 402 37.91 19.55 -4.99
C SER A 402 39.04 20.12 -5.87
N LYS A 403 38.88 20.12 -7.20
CA LYS A 403 39.84 20.77 -8.12
C LYS A 403 39.87 22.29 -7.94
N GLU A 404 38.72 22.95 -7.89
CA GLU A 404 38.63 24.41 -7.67
C GLU A 404 39.23 24.82 -6.32
N LEU A 405 39.10 23.97 -5.28
CA LEU A 405 39.75 24.17 -3.98
C LEU A 405 41.27 24.01 -4.06
N VAL A 406 41.76 22.99 -4.78
CA VAL A 406 43.21 22.81 -5.01
C VAL A 406 43.77 23.98 -5.82
N GLU A 407 43.16 24.32 -6.96
CA GLU A 407 43.54 25.45 -7.82
C GLU A 407 43.55 26.78 -7.04
N LYS A 408 42.54 27.03 -6.19
CA LYS A 408 42.54 28.21 -5.30
C LYS A 408 43.58 28.15 -4.18
N SER A 409 43.86 26.97 -3.62
CA SER A 409 44.94 26.83 -2.62
C SER A 409 46.32 27.06 -3.25
N GLU A 410 46.54 26.60 -4.48
CA GLU A 410 47.76 26.86 -5.23
C GLU A 410 47.89 28.33 -5.61
N ALA A 411 46.80 28.97 -6.05
CA ALA A 411 46.76 30.40 -6.34
C ALA A 411 47.04 31.25 -5.08
N ALA A 412 46.41 30.93 -3.94
CA ALA A 412 46.68 31.58 -2.66
C ALA A 412 48.13 31.37 -2.20
N ARG A 413 48.70 30.17 -2.41
CA ARG A 413 50.11 29.88 -2.12
C ARG A 413 51.07 30.65 -3.05
N GLN A 414 50.68 30.88 -4.30
CA GLN A 414 51.42 31.75 -5.22
C GLN A 414 51.32 33.23 -4.81
N GLU A 415 50.15 33.70 -4.39
CA GLU A 415 49.95 35.06 -3.86
C GLU A 415 50.74 35.28 -2.57
N GLU A 416 50.78 34.30 -1.66
CA GLU A 416 51.63 34.33 -0.45
C GLU A 416 53.12 34.40 -0.80
N GLN A 417 53.57 33.63 -1.81
CA GLN A 417 54.95 33.70 -2.31
C GLN A 417 55.26 35.07 -2.95
N GLN A 418 54.32 35.66 -3.70
CA GLN A 418 54.46 37.02 -4.25
C GLN A 418 54.49 38.07 -3.15
N ARG A 419 53.62 37.97 -2.14
CA ARG A 419 53.60 38.85 -0.96
C ARG A 419 54.94 38.81 -0.23
N LYS A 420 55.47 37.63 0.09
CA LYS A 420 56.79 37.48 0.72
C LYS A 420 57.93 38.06 -0.14
N ALA A 421 57.84 37.95 -1.47
CA ALA A 421 58.81 38.56 -2.38
C ALA A 421 58.69 40.11 -2.46
N LEU A 422 57.49 40.66 -2.30
CA LEU A 422 57.26 42.12 -2.20
C LEU A 422 57.68 42.66 -0.83
N GLU A 423 57.42 41.93 0.25
CA GLU A 423 57.82 42.22 1.63
C GLU A 423 59.35 42.21 1.77
N ALA A 424 60.03 41.22 1.18
CA ALA A 424 61.50 41.21 1.11
C ALA A 424 62.07 42.40 0.30
N LYS A 425 61.38 42.88 -0.74
CA LYS A 425 61.74 44.10 -1.47
C LYS A 425 61.49 45.36 -0.65
N ALA A 426 60.37 45.43 0.08
CA ALA A 426 60.07 46.54 0.98
C ALA A 426 61.14 46.67 2.06
N ALA A 427 61.48 45.58 2.76
CA ALA A 427 62.56 45.55 3.75
C ALA A 427 63.96 45.87 3.16
N ALA A 428 64.19 45.60 1.87
CA ALA A 428 65.40 46.03 1.17
C ALA A 428 65.40 47.54 0.87
N PHE A 429 64.26 48.11 0.47
CA PHE A 429 64.11 49.56 0.28
C PHE A 429 64.16 50.31 1.61
N GLU A 430 63.58 49.79 2.70
CA GLU A 430 63.71 50.36 4.05
C GLU A 430 65.18 50.43 4.49
N LYS A 431 65.95 49.35 4.27
CA LYS A 431 67.41 49.36 4.51
C LYS A 431 68.13 50.38 3.63
N GLN A 432 67.73 50.54 2.37
CA GLN A 432 68.30 51.56 1.49
C GLN A 432 67.96 52.99 1.95
N VAL A 433 66.73 53.23 2.42
CA VAL A 433 66.30 54.52 2.99
C VAL A 433 67.06 54.82 4.28
N LEU A 434 67.23 53.85 5.18
CA LEU A 434 68.03 54.00 6.39
C LEU A 434 69.50 54.29 6.06
N GLN A 435 70.08 53.58 5.08
CA GLN A 435 71.45 53.84 4.62
C GLN A 435 71.59 55.25 4.01
N LEU A 436 70.61 55.69 3.22
CA LEU A 436 70.57 57.05 2.67
C LEU A 436 70.43 58.09 3.78
N GLN A 437 69.57 57.89 4.78
CA GLN A 437 69.44 58.77 5.95
C GLN A 437 70.74 58.88 6.76
N VAL A 438 71.45 57.77 6.96
CA VAL A 438 72.78 57.80 7.61
C VAL A 438 73.77 58.60 6.76
N SER A 439 73.87 58.33 5.46
CA SER A 439 74.79 59.08 4.57
C SER A 439 74.43 60.57 4.45
N HIS A 440 73.14 60.92 4.51
CA HIS A 440 72.65 62.29 4.55
C HIS A 440 73.12 62.98 5.83
N LYS A 441 72.88 62.36 7.00
CA LYS A 441 73.33 62.88 8.30
C LYS A 441 74.85 63.00 8.39
N GLU A 442 75.61 62.04 7.87
CA GLU A 442 77.07 62.12 7.77
C GLU A 442 77.51 63.31 6.89
N SER A 443 76.80 63.57 5.78
CA SER A 443 77.05 64.71 4.91
C SER A 443 76.66 66.05 5.55
N GLU A 444 75.56 66.11 6.30
CA GLU A 444 75.14 67.28 7.10
C GLU A 444 76.15 67.57 8.21
N GLU A 445 76.60 66.55 8.94
CA GLU A 445 77.66 66.70 9.93
C GLU A 445 79.00 67.15 9.30
N ALA A 446 79.32 66.68 8.09
CA ALA A 446 80.51 67.13 7.37
C ALA A 446 80.38 68.58 6.85
N LEU A 447 79.19 69.00 6.43
CA LEU A 447 78.88 70.39 6.07
C LEU A 447 78.89 71.30 7.29
N GLN A 448 78.37 70.86 8.45
CA GLN A 448 78.45 71.58 9.71
C GLN A 448 79.91 71.77 10.14
N LYS A 449 80.71 70.70 10.13
CA LYS A 449 82.16 70.77 10.43
C LYS A 449 82.90 71.74 9.50
N ARG A 450 82.49 71.83 8.22
CA ARG A 450 83.00 72.85 7.26
C ARG A 450 82.51 74.26 7.57
N LEU A 451 81.26 74.44 7.99
CA LEU A 451 80.71 75.74 8.40
C LEU A 451 81.40 76.24 9.67
N ASP A 452 81.70 75.35 10.62
CA ASP A 452 82.47 75.66 11.84
C ASP A 452 83.94 76.01 11.52
N GLU A 453 84.56 75.35 10.52
CA GLU A 453 85.88 75.71 10.01
C GLU A 453 85.88 77.08 9.35
N VAL A 454 84.94 77.35 8.43
CA VAL A 454 84.79 78.66 7.77
C VAL A 454 84.48 79.76 8.79
N SER A 455 83.71 79.46 9.84
CA SER A 455 83.44 80.40 10.95
C SER A 455 84.70 80.69 11.78
N ARG A 456 85.54 79.67 12.05
CA ARG A 456 86.82 79.84 12.74
C ARG A 456 87.83 80.60 11.87
N GLU A 457 87.88 80.35 10.57
CA GLU A 457 88.69 81.14 9.62
C GLU A 457 88.17 82.58 9.50
N LEU A 458 86.86 82.80 9.47
CA LEU A 458 86.29 84.15 9.51
C LEU A 458 86.70 84.90 10.80
N CYS A 459 86.67 84.24 11.96
CA CYS A 459 87.17 84.82 13.21
C CYS A 459 88.69 85.09 13.19
N ARG A 460 89.50 84.20 12.58
CA ARG A 460 90.95 84.41 12.37
C ARG A 460 91.20 85.62 11.47
N VAL A 461 90.50 85.72 10.34
CA VAL A 461 90.59 86.85 9.39
C VAL A 461 90.09 88.15 10.01
N GLN A 462 88.99 88.13 10.77
CA GLN A 462 88.52 89.31 11.52
C GLN A 462 89.53 89.77 12.58
N THR A 463 90.17 88.83 13.29
CA THR A 463 91.22 89.15 14.28
C THR A 463 92.46 89.72 13.59
N SER A 464 92.88 89.13 12.46
CA SER A 464 93.98 89.62 11.63
C SER A 464 93.70 91.02 11.06
N HIS A 465 92.47 91.26 10.58
CA HIS A 465 92.02 92.58 10.14
C HIS A 465 91.98 93.58 11.32
N ALA A 466 91.62 93.15 12.53
CA ALA A 466 91.67 94.01 13.71
C ALA A 466 93.11 94.41 14.07
N SER A 467 94.08 93.48 14.02
CA SER A 467 95.50 93.82 14.20
C SER A 467 96.03 94.71 13.08
N LEU A 468 95.71 94.42 11.81
CA LEU A 468 96.10 95.27 10.68
C LEU A 468 95.49 96.67 10.75
N ARG A 469 94.26 96.82 11.28
CA ARG A 469 93.66 98.12 11.56
C ARG A 469 94.42 98.84 12.68
N ALA A 470 94.71 98.18 13.78
CA ALA A 470 95.49 98.76 14.89
C ALA A 470 96.91 99.15 14.47
N ASP A 471 97.55 98.42 13.55
CA ASP A 471 98.85 98.77 12.99
C ASP A 471 98.77 99.90 11.95
N ALA A 472 97.67 99.99 11.19
CA ALA A 472 97.38 101.15 10.35
C ALA A 472 97.08 102.42 11.18
N GLU A 473 96.39 102.29 12.31
CA GLU A 473 96.17 103.36 13.28
C GLU A 473 97.49 103.83 13.91
N LYS A 474 98.40 102.91 14.30
CA LYS A 474 99.77 103.26 14.72
C LYS A 474 100.58 103.93 13.61
N ALA A 475 100.44 103.49 12.36
CA ALA A 475 101.09 104.12 11.22
C ALA A 475 100.53 105.54 10.97
N GLN A 476 99.23 105.74 11.17
CA GLN A 476 98.58 107.05 11.12
C GLN A 476 99.04 107.95 12.28
N GLU A 477 99.21 107.43 13.50
CA GLU A 477 99.83 108.17 14.60
C GLU A 477 101.28 108.55 14.27
N GLN A 478 102.08 107.64 13.69
CA GLN A 478 103.43 107.95 13.23
C GLN A 478 103.42 109.02 12.14
N GLN A 479 102.48 108.97 11.20
CA GLN A 479 102.31 110.00 10.18
C GLN A 479 101.83 111.34 10.77
N GLN A 480 100.99 111.34 11.81
CA GLN A 480 100.65 112.54 12.57
C GLN A 480 101.86 113.12 13.30
N ARG A 481 102.71 112.29 13.92
CA ARG A 481 103.97 112.73 14.53
C ARG A 481 104.95 113.27 13.49
N VAL A 482 105.01 112.68 12.30
CA VAL A 482 105.78 113.23 11.16
C VAL A 482 105.19 114.55 10.66
N ALA A 483 103.87 114.70 10.60
CA ALA A 483 103.21 115.96 10.25
C ALA A 483 103.40 117.04 11.33
N GLU A 484 103.44 116.66 12.61
CA GLU A 484 103.74 117.55 13.72
C GLU A 484 105.22 117.96 13.75
N LEU A 485 106.14 117.05 13.44
CA LEU A 485 107.55 117.36 13.18
C LEU A 485 107.71 118.25 11.93
N HIS A 486 106.90 118.06 10.89
CA HIS A 486 106.88 118.93 9.72
C HIS A 486 106.31 120.32 10.04
N SER A 487 105.30 120.42 10.91
CA SER A 487 104.80 121.69 11.44
C SER A 487 105.86 122.41 12.29
N LYS A 488 106.59 121.66 13.14
CA LYS A 488 107.74 122.18 13.91
C LYS A 488 108.87 122.65 12.96
N LEU A 489 109.15 121.91 11.89
CA LEU A 489 110.08 122.32 10.84
C LEU A 489 109.59 123.57 10.09
N GLN A 490 108.30 123.67 9.75
CA GLN A 490 107.73 124.87 9.14
C GLN A 490 107.79 126.08 10.09
N SER A 491 107.68 125.87 11.41
CA SER A 491 107.85 126.96 12.38
C SER A 491 109.31 127.43 12.50
N SER A 492 110.31 126.54 12.43
CA SER A 492 111.71 126.95 12.35
C SER A 492 112.07 127.52 10.98
N GLU A 493 111.43 127.07 9.91
CA GLU A 493 111.50 127.69 8.57
C GLU A 493 110.86 129.09 8.58
N ALA A 494 109.82 129.32 9.39
CA ALA A 494 109.21 130.63 9.60
C ALA A 494 110.09 131.56 10.45
N GLU A 495 110.80 131.05 11.48
CA GLU A 495 111.84 131.83 12.18
C GLU A 495 113.00 132.18 11.24
N VAL A 496 113.44 131.25 10.40
CA VAL A 496 114.46 131.51 9.36
C VAL A 496 113.95 132.50 8.33
N LYS A 497 112.69 132.43 7.89
CA LYS A 497 112.06 133.42 7.01
C LYS A 497 111.97 134.79 7.67
N SER A 498 111.58 134.88 8.94
CA SER A 498 111.56 136.13 9.69
C SER A 498 112.95 136.78 9.78
N LYS A 499 114.02 135.99 9.95
CA LYS A 499 115.41 136.50 9.87
C LYS A 499 115.86 136.84 8.45
N CYS A 500 115.36 136.12 7.43
CA CYS A 500 115.51 136.53 6.04
C CYS A 500 114.70 137.80 5.72
N GLU A 501 113.63 138.10 6.45
CA GLU A 501 112.82 139.31 6.34
C GLU A 501 113.46 140.50 7.06
N GLU A 502 114.17 140.30 8.18
CA GLU A 502 115.10 141.30 8.73
C GLU A 502 116.20 141.65 7.71
N LEU A 503 116.80 140.62 7.09
CA LEU A 503 117.79 140.81 6.01
C LEU A 503 117.17 141.41 4.74
N SER A 504 115.91 141.11 4.42
CA SER A 504 115.22 141.72 3.27
C SER A 504 114.70 143.12 3.57
N GLY A 505 114.53 143.52 4.83
CA GLY A 505 114.30 144.91 5.22
C GLY A 505 115.53 145.78 4.92
N LEU A 506 116.73 145.26 5.20
CA LEU A 506 117.99 145.87 4.76
C LEU A 506 118.16 145.87 3.22
N HIS A 507 117.52 144.91 2.52
CA HIS A 507 117.50 144.87 1.05
C HIS A 507 116.39 145.74 0.43
N GLY A 508 115.28 146.00 1.14
CA GLY A 508 114.15 146.81 0.65
C GLY A 508 114.55 148.26 0.40
N GLN A 509 115.43 148.79 1.27
CA GLN A 509 116.13 150.07 1.10
C GLN A 509 116.95 150.16 -0.20
N LEU A 510 117.15 149.04 -0.91
CA LEU A 510 117.87 148.93 -2.18
C LEU A 510 116.95 148.67 -3.40
N GLN A 511 115.69 148.30 -3.18
CA GLN A 511 114.80 147.71 -4.21
C GLN A 511 113.63 148.61 -4.60
N GLU A 512 113.13 149.43 -3.66
CA GLU A 512 112.04 150.40 -3.91
C GLU A 512 112.35 151.40 -5.05
N ALA A 513 113.64 151.58 -5.37
CA ALA A 513 114.14 152.37 -6.49
C ALA A 513 113.91 151.78 -7.90
N ARG A 514 112.97 150.83 -8.13
CA ARG A 514 112.99 150.03 -9.38
C ARG A 514 111.71 149.50 -10.05
N ALA A 515 110.51 149.51 -9.43
CA ALA A 515 109.49 148.49 -9.76
C ALA A 515 108.04 148.91 -10.16
N GLU A 516 107.79 150.15 -10.61
CA GLU A 516 106.44 150.66 -10.98
C GLU A 516 105.86 150.07 -12.31
N ASN A 517 105.98 148.75 -12.54
CA ASN A 517 106.12 148.21 -13.89
C ASN A 517 104.86 147.70 -14.62
N SER A 518 104.08 146.75 -14.07
CA SER A 518 103.10 146.02 -14.89
C SER A 518 101.95 145.33 -14.14
N GLN A 519 100.80 145.26 -14.84
CA GLN A 519 99.61 144.43 -14.61
C GLN A 519 98.87 144.24 -15.96
N LEU A 520 98.03 143.19 -16.09
CA LEU A 520 96.74 143.09 -16.84
C LEU A 520 96.46 141.67 -17.40
N THR A 521 95.19 141.44 -17.79
CA THR A 521 94.68 140.40 -18.72
C THR A 521 94.66 138.94 -18.17
N GLU A 522 93.55 138.32 -17.76
CA GLU A 522 92.24 137.99 -18.41
C GLU A 522 92.24 136.65 -19.20
N ARG A 523 91.42 135.64 -18.86
CA ARG A 523 89.97 135.34 -19.12
C ARG A 523 89.76 134.43 -20.36
N ILE A 524 88.48 134.14 -20.68
CA ILE A 524 87.94 133.26 -21.76
C ILE A 524 87.91 131.77 -21.30
N GLN A 525 86.78 131.20 -20.84
CA GLN A 525 85.52 130.80 -21.54
C GLN A 525 85.69 129.50 -22.39
N SER A 526 84.66 128.69 -22.71
CA SER A 526 83.30 128.36 -22.19
C SER A 526 82.70 127.29 -23.14
N ILE A 527 81.49 126.74 -22.89
CA ILE A 527 80.68 125.89 -23.82
C ILE A 527 81.25 124.44 -24.00
N GLU A 528 80.53 123.31 -24.20
CA GLU A 528 79.11 122.95 -24.51
C GLU A 528 78.64 121.70 -23.71
N ALA A 529 77.34 121.33 -23.72
CA ALA A 529 76.71 120.22 -22.95
C ALA A 529 76.49 118.92 -23.79
N LEU A 530 76.40 117.65 -23.32
CA LEU A 530 75.98 116.95 -22.07
C LEU A 530 74.44 116.72 -21.90
N LEU A 531 73.86 115.59 -21.44
CA LEU A 531 74.15 114.12 -21.47
C LEU A 531 72.94 113.30 -20.88
N GLU A 532 72.70 112.04 -21.33
CA GLU A 532 72.14 110.84 -20.61
C GLU A 532 70.81 110.88 -19.74
N ALA A 533 70.46 109.87 -18.91
CA ALA A 533 69.90 108.51 -19.21
C ALA A 533 69.44 107.71 -17.92
N GLY A 534 68.65 106.62 -18.04
CA GLY A 534 68.36 105.58 -16.98
C GLY A 534 67.07 105.74 -16.13
N GLN A 535 66.62 104.84 -15.21
CA GLN A 535 66.89 103.40 -14.95
C GLN A 535 65.89 102.77 -13.89
N ALA A 536 65.61 101.44 -13.98
CA ALA A 536 65.31 100.44 -12.90
C ALA A 536 63.97 100.33 -12.06
N ARG A 537 63.50 99.05 -11.90
CA ARG A 537 62.81 98.38 -10.73
C ARG A 537 61.36 98.82 -10.34
N ASP A 538 60.52 98.07 -9.57
CA ASP A 538 60.44 96.66 -9.07
C ASP A 538 58.99 96.29 -8.60
N ALA A 539 58.63 95.00 -8.39
CA ALA A 539 57.37 94.58 -7.71
C ALA A 539 57.30 93.10 -7.19
N GLN A 540 57.02 92.85 -5.89
CA GLN A 540 56.71 91.51 -5.34
C GLN A 540 56.06 91.54 -3.92
N ALA A 541 54.74 91.32 -3.76
CA ALA A 541 54.09 91.17 -2.43
C ALA A 541 52.63 90.60 -2.43
N SER A 542 52.32 89.46 -3.07
CA SER A 542 50.93 88.93 -3.08
C SER A 542 50.77 87.46 -3.53
N ARG A 543 51.22 86.46 -2.74
CA ARG A 543 51.06 85.04 -3.14
C ARG A 543 50.82 83.96 -2.08
N ALA A 544 50.90 84.24 -0.77
CA ALA A 544 50.85 83.20 0.26
C ALA A 544 49.43 82.75 0.70
N GLU A 545 48.44 83.66 0.67
CA GLU A 545 47.13 83.39 1.31
C GLU A 545 46.13 82.64 0.41
N ALA A 546 46.34 82.63 -0.90
CA ALA A 546 45.41 82.05 -1.87
C ALA A 546 45.38 80.50 -1.84
N GLU A 547 46.54 79.87 -1.62
CA GLU A 547 46.68 78.41 -1.77
C GLU A 547 46.02 77.64 -0.62
N GLN A 548 46.04 78.18 0.60
CA GLN A 548 45.47 77.52 1.78
C GLN A 548 43.93 77.48 1.78
N GLN A 549 43.25 78.43 1.13
CA GLN A 549 41.79 78.38 0.95
C GLN A 549 41.39 77.36 -0.13
N GLN A 550 42.19 77.22 -1.21
CA GLN A 550 41.87 76.33 -2.32
C GLN A 550 42.03 74.83 -1.99
N ALA A 551 42.69 74.48 -0.88
CA ALA A 551 42.73 73.11 -0.37
C ALA A 551 41.39 72.69 0.26
N ARG A 552 40.83 73.52 1.15
CA ARG A 552 39.62 73.19 1.94
C ARG A 552 38.35 73.08 1.11
N LEU A 553 38.26 73.83 0.00
CA LEU A 553 37.12 73.74 -0.92
C LEU A 553 37.04 72.36 -1.59
N ARG A 554 38.17 71.82 -2.07
CA ARG A 554 38.22 70.50 -2.73
C ARG A 554 37.82 69.35 -1.81
N GLU A 555 38.11 69.47 -0.52
CA GLU A 555 37.75 68.45 0.48
C GLU A 555 36.24 68.45 0.78
N LEU A 556 35.59 69.63 0.83
CA LEU A 556 34.13 69.73 0.89
C LEU A 556 33.46 69.22 -0.40
N GLU A 557 33.98 69.60 -1.57
CA GLU A 557 33.46 69.14 -2.87
C GLU A 557 33.50 67.60 -3.00
N ALA A 558 34.56 66.96 -2.48
CA ALA A 558 34.67 65.50 -2.45
C ALA A 558 33.60 64.85 -1.56
N GLN A 559 33.35 65.40 -0.36
CA GLN A 559 32.32 64.86 0.54
C GLN A 559 30.90 65.05 -0.01
N VAL A 560 30.62 66.21 -0.63
CA VAL A 560 29.35 66.44 -1.35
C VAL A 560 29.18 65.43 -2.48
N SER A 561 30.21 65.19 -3.29
CA SER A 561 30.13 64.23 -4.41
C SER A 561 29.91 62.77 -3.98
N CYS A 562 30.28 62.39 -2.75
CA CYS A 562 29.95 61.06 -2.21
C CYS A 562 28.49 61.00 -1.74
N LEU A 563 28.04 61.99 -0.98
CA LEU A 563 26.65 62.07 -0.48
C LEU A 563 25.63 62.23 -1.62
N GLU A 564 25.99 62.91 -2.71
CA GLU A 564 25.17 62.99 -3.92
C GLU A 564 24.98 61.63 -4.60
N LYS A 565 26.01 60.77 -4.62
CA LYS A 565 25.93 59.42 -5.18
C LYS A 565 25.03 58.51 -4.36
N GLU A 566 25.22 58.48 -3.04
CA GLU A 566 24.34 57.75 -2.12
C GLU A 566 22.88 58.24 -2.23
N ALA A 567 22.67 59.55 -2.37
CA ALA A 567 21.36 60.13 -2.61
C ALA A 567 20.75 59.82 -3.99
N THR A 568 21.55 59.47 -5.00
CA THR A 568 21.05 58.92 -6.28
C THR A 568 20.74 57.43 -6.19
N GLU A 569 21.61 56.62 -5.58
CA GLU A 569 21.40 55.17 -5.44
C GLU A 569 20.16 54.85 -4.58
N LEU A 570 19.92 55.60 -3.50
CA LEU A 570 18.70 55.50 -2.70
C LEU A 570 17.44 55.95 -3.47
N LYS A 571 17.54 56.93 -4.37
CA LYS A 571 16.43 57.31 -5.25
C LYS A 571 16.10 56.21 -6.26
N GLU A 572 17.11 55.61 -6.89
CA GLU A 572 16.91 54.51 -7.83
C GLU A 572 16.33 53.27 -7.14
N ALA A 573 16.78 52.93 -5.93
CA ALA A 573 16.20 51.86 -5.13
C ALA A 573 14.71 52.12 -4.79
N VAL A 574 14.37 53.36 -4.42
CA VAL A 574 12.97 53.77 -4.18
C VAL A 574 12.12 53.73 -5.46
N GLU A 575 12.65 54.17 -6.60
CA GLU A 575 11.91 54.15 -7.87
C GLU A 575 11.70 52.72 -8.39
N GLN A 576 12.69 51.83 -8.22
CA GLN A 576 12.51 50.40 -8.45
C GLN A 576 11.42 49.78 -7.55
N GLN A 577 11.30 50.23 -6.29
CA GLN A 577 10.20 49.81 -5.42
C GLN A 577 8.85 50.34 -5.90
N LYS A 578 8.75 51.60 -6.33
CA LYS A 578 7.51 52.13 -6.94
C LYS A 578 7.12 51.37 -8.21
N GLY A 579 8.08 51.00 -9.06
CA GLY A 579 7.86 50.14 -10.22
C GLY A 579 7.24 48.80 -9.81
N LYS A 580 7.91 48.07 -8.91
CA LYS A 580 7.41 46.79 -8.35
C LYS A 580 6.05 46.92 -7.67
N ASN A 581 5.77 48.05 -7.01
CA ASN A 581 4.47 48.33 -6.39
C ASN A 581 3.37 48.60 -7.43
N ASN A 582 3.69 49.31 -8.51
CA ASN A 582 2.76 49.53 -9.63
C ASN A 582 2.50 48.25 -10.42
N ASP A 583 3.51 47.41 -10.67
CA ASP A 583 3.34 46.06 -11.22
C ASP A 583 2.37 45.22 -10.38
N LEU A 584 2.50 45.28 -9.04
CA LEU A 584 1.61 44.58 -8.11
C LEU A 584 0.20 45.15 -8.13
N ARG A 585 0.04 46.48 -8.25
CA ARG A 585 -1.27 47.13 -8.45
C ARG A 585 -1.90 46.72 -9.77
N GLU A 586 -1.16 46.67 -10.87
CA GLU A 586 -1.68 46.26 -12.18
C GLU A 586 -2.09 44.78 -12.18
N LYS A 587 -1.29 43.90 -11.56
CA LYS A 587 -1.62 42.48 -11.37
C LYS A 587 -2.85 42.29 -10.46
N ASN A 588 -2.97 43.07 -9.40
CA ASN A 588 -4.14 43.04 -8.51
C ASN A 588 -5.40 43.61 -9.19
N TRP A 589 -5.27 44.68 -9.96
CA TRP A 589 -6.35 45.25 -10.77
C TRP A 589 -6.83 44.27 -11.84
N LYS A 590 -5.91 43.60 -12.56
CA LYS A 590 -6.24 42.52 -13.51
C LYS A 590 -6.92 41.33 -12.82
N ALA A 591 -6.54 41.00 -11.59
CA ALA A 591 -7.22 39.97 -10.80
C ALA A 591 -8.64 40.40 -10.37
N MET A 592 -8.85 41.67 -9.98
CA MET A 592 -10.18 42.22 -9.72
C MET A 592 -11.05 42.30 -10.98
N GLU A 593 -10.48 42.68 -12.13
CA GLU A 593 -11.20 42.72 -13.40
C GLU A 593 -11.61 41.31 -13.86
N ALA A 594 -10.73 40.33 -13.70
CA ALA A 594 -11.04 38.92 -13.91
C ALA A 594 -12.16 38.44 -12.97
N LEU A 595 -12.09 38.75 -11.68
CA LEU A 595 -13.14 38.41 -10.70
C LEU A 595 -14.48 39.06 -11.07
N ALA A 596 -14.51 40.35 -11.35
CA ALA A 596 -15.71 41.09 -11.76
C ALA A 596 -16.27 40.60 -13.12
N SER A 597 -15.45 39.99 -13.98
CA SER A 597 -15.91 39.32 -15.20
C SER A 597 -16.55 37.96 -14.92
N ALA A 598 -16.00 37.20 -13.96
CA ALA A 598 -16.56 35.92 -13.51
C ALA A 598 -17.88 36.11 -12.75
N GLU A 599 -17.98 37.15 -11.92
CA GLU A 599 -19.22 37.55 -11.23
C GLU A 599 -20.32 37.89 -12.24
N ARG A 600 -20.04 38.75 -13.24
CA ARG A 600 -21.00 39.04 -14.32
C ARG A 600 -21.41 37.79 -15.11
N ALA A 601 -20.47 36.90 -15.43
CA ALA A 601 -20.79 35.63 -16.10
C ALA A 601 -21.64 34.68 -15.23
N CYS A 602 -21.55 34.77 -13.89
CA CYS A 602 -22.43 34.07 -12.97
C CYS A 602 -23.82 34.73 -12.87
N GLU A 603 -23.90 36.07 -12.86
CA GLU A 603 -25.18 36.78 -12.91
C GLU A 603 -25.94 36.52 -14.23
N GLU A 604 -25.25 36.51 -15.38
CA GLU A 604 -25.85 36.20 -16.69
C GLU A 604 -26.38 34.76 -16.74
N LYS A 605 -25.66 33.80 -16.16
CA LYS A 605 -26.17 32.43 -15.95
C LYS A 605 -27.40 32.42 -15.05
N LEU A 606 -27.40 33.16 -13.95
CA LEU A 606 -28.57 33.26 -13.07
C LEU A 606 -29.78 33.87 -13.80
N ARG A 607 -29.60 34.96 -14.54
CA ARG A 607 -30.64 35.60 -15.37
C ARG A 607 -31.21 34.65 -16.41
N SER A 608 -30.36 33.92 -17.14
CA SER A 608 -30.81 32.94 -18.15
C SER A 608 -31.55 31.74 -17.54
N LEU A 609 -31.14 31.25 -16.38
CA LEU A 609 -31.88 30.22 -15.63
C LEU A 609 -33.24 30.74 -15.13
N THR A 610 -33.31 31.99 -14.67
CA THR A 610 -34.59 32.63 -14.28
C THR A 610 -35.52 32.76 -15.49
N GLN A 611 -35.01 33.21 -16.64
CA GLN A 611 -35.79 33.33 -17.88
C GLN A 611 -36.28 31.96 -18.38
N ALA A 612 -35.44 30.92 -18.35
CA ALA A 612 -35.83 29.56 -18.70
C ALA A 612 -36.89 28.98 -17.75
N LYS A 613 -36.80 29.28 -16.44
CA LYS A 613 -37.85 28.93 -15.46
C LYS A 613 -39.16 29.61 -15.82
N GLU A 614 -39.17 30.92 -16.05
CA GLU A 614 -40.38 31.64 -16.46
C GLU A 614 -40.99 31.09 -17.75
N GLU A 615 -40.16 30.73 -18.73
CA GLU A 615 -40.62 30.18 -20.00
C GLU A 615 -41.22 28.78 -19.84
N SER A 616 -40.63 27.92 -19.01
CA SER A 616 -41.24 26.63 -18.64
C SER A 616 -42.57 26.79 -17.89
N GLU A 617 -42.69 27.79 -16.99
CA GLU A 617 -43.97 28.10 -16.35
C GLU A 617 -45.03 28.66 -17.31
N LYS A 618 -44.62 29.43 -18.34
CA LYS A 618 -45.52 29.92 -19.39
C LYS A 618 -46.03 28.77 -20.25
N GLN A 619 -45.16 27.80 -20.58
CA GLN A 619 -45.55 26.56 -21.28
C GLN A 619 -46.53 25.72 -20.43
N LEU A 620 -46.27 25.53 -19.13
CA LEU A 620 -47.18 24.80 -18.24
C LEU A 620 -48.58 25.43 -18.22
N ARG A 621 -48.67 26.74 -17.96
CA ARG A 621 -49.96 27.47 -17.95
C ARG A 621 -50.68 27.42 -19.30
N LEU A 622 -49.95 27.40 -20.42
CA LEU A 622 -50.53 27.20 -21.75
C LEU A 622 -51.14 25.80 -21.90
N THR A 623 -50.45 24.75 -21.44
CA THR A 623 -51.00 23.38 -21.50
C THR A 623 -52.21 23.19 -20.59
N GLU A 624 -52.22 23.80 -19.39
CA GLU A 624 -53.38 23.78 -18.47
C GLU A 624 -54.62 24.50 -19.06
N ALA A 625 -54.41 25.56 -19.86
CA ALA A 625 -55.48 26.23 -20.58
C ALA A 625 -56.03 25.35 -21.73
N GLN A 626 -55.15 24.76 -22.52
CA GLN A 626 -55.52 23.90 -23.66
C GLN A 626 -56.27 22.63 -23.22
N THR A 627 -55.89 21.98 -22.11
CA THR A 627 -56.61 20.82 -21.58
C THR A 627 -57.97 21.19 -21.00
N LYS A 628 -58.10 22.35 -20.34
CA LYS A 628 -59.41 22.91 -19.93
C LYS A 628 -60.32 23.13 -21.15
N GLU A 629 -59.81 23.81 -22.18
CA GLU A 629 -60.56 24.12 -23.40
C GLU A 629 -61.04 22.85 -24.14
N ALA A 630 -60.14 21.88 -24.35
CA ALA A 630 -60.46 20.63 -25.03
C ALA A 630 -61.51 19.78 -24.30
N LEU A 631 -61.52 19.81 -22.96
CA LEU A 631 -62.51 19.09 -22.15
C LEU A 631 -63.86 19.81 -22.06
N LEU A 632 -63.86 21.15 -21.99
CA LEU A 632 -65.09 21.96 -22.07
C LEU A 632 -65.80 21.80 -23.43
N ALA A 633 -65.04 21.62 -24.52
CA ALA A 633 -65.59 21.30 -25.83
C ALA A 633 -66.27 19.92 -25.90
N LEU A 634 -65.90 18.97 -25.03
CA LEU A 634 -66.50 17.63 -24.95
C LEU A 634 -67.70 17.55 -23.99
N VAL A 635 -67.79 18.44 -22.98
CA VAL A 635 -68.91 18.51 -22.03
C VAL A 635 -69.38 19.96 -21.83
N PRO A 636 -70.20 20.50 -22.76
CA PRO A 636 -70.63 21.92 -22.73
C PRO A 636 -71.41 22.34 -21.48
N GLU A 637 -72.04 21.39 -20.78
CA GLU A 637 -72.85 21.60 -19.57
C GLU A 637 -72.03 22.11 -18.36
N LEU A 638 -70.69 22.16 -18.46
CA LEU A 638 -69.76 22.56 -17.39
C LEU A 638 -69.16 23.97 -17.56
N SER A 639 -69.71 24.80 -18.46
CA SER A 639 -69.19 26.13 -18.82
C SER A 639 -69.25 27.21 -17.71
N GLY A 640 -69.52 26.85 -16.45
CA GLY A 640 -69.80 27.78 -15.34
C GLY A 640 -68.59 28.23 -14.49
N SER A 641 -67.47 27.51 -14.49
CA SER A 641 -66.37 27.67 -13.52
C SER A 641 -65.07 28.27 -14.09
N ALA A 642 -65.19 29.23 -15.02
CA ALA A 642 -64.08 29.85 -15.77
C ALA A 642 -63.04 30.67 -14.98
N HIS A 643 -63.04 30.61 -13.64
CA HIS A 643 -62.12 31.36 -12.77
C HIS A 643 -61.51 30.55 -11.60
N GLN A 644 -61.74 29.23 -11.54
CA GLN A 644 -61.07 28.33 -10.58
C GLN A 644 -59.65 27.96 -11.05
N SER A 645 -58.77 27.53 -10.14
CA SER A 645 -57.46 26.98 -10.50
C SER A 645 -57.59 25.71 -11.37
N TYR A 646 -56.48 25.22 -11.92
CA TYR A 646 -56.52 24.01 -12.75
C TYR A 646 -56.95 22.76 -11.95
N THR A 647 -56.46 22.63 -10.72
CA THR A 647 -56.72 21.49 -9.83
C THR A 647 -58.16 21.44 -9.33
N GLU A 648 -58.72 22.57 -8.89
CA GLU A 648 -60.09 22.65 -8.35
C GLU A 648 -61.13 22.32 -9.43
N TRP A 649 -60.94 22.86 -10.63
CA TRP A 649 -61.84 22.62 -11.76
C TRP A 649 -61.90 21.13 -12.18
N LEU A 650 -60.76 20.43 -12.15
CA LEU A 650 -60.72 18.97 -12.39
C LEU A 650 -61.46 18.16 -11.31
N GLN A 651 -61.62 18.71 -10.11
CA GLN A 651 -62.33 18.06 -9.01
C GLN A 651 -63.85 18.19 -9.18
N GLU A 652 -64.37 19.36 -9.58
CA GLU A 652 -65.81 19.54 -9.84
C GLU A 652 -66.30 18.66 -11.01
N LEU A 653 -65.49 18.50 -12.06
CA LEU A 653 -65.75 17.58 -13.19
C LEU A 653 -65.98 16.13 -12.71
N ARG A 654 -65.28 15.68 -11.67
CA ARG A 654 -65.37 14.31 -11.15
C ARG A 654 -66.71 14.03 -10.46
N GLU A 655 -67.27 15.00 -9.77
CA GLU A 655 -68.46 14.79 -8.91
C GLU A 655 -69.78 14.82 -9.68
N ARG A 656 -69.86 15.56 -10.80
CA ARG A 656 -71.11 15.77 -11.55
C ARG A 656 -71.51 14.62 -12.49
N GLY A 657 -70.57 13.76 -12.89
CA GLY A 657 -70.78 12.71 -13.90
C GLY A 657 -71.93 11.70 -13.67
N PRO A 658 -72.27 11.25 -12.44
CA PRO A 658 -73.24 10.16 -12.25
C PRO A 658 -74.72 10.45 -12.57
N GLY A 659 -75.10 11.70 -12.89
CA GLY A 659 -76.51 12.12 -12.94
C GLY A 659 -77.34 11.67 -14.15
N LEU A 660 -76.72 11.17 -15.23
CA LEU A 660 -77.30 11.22 -16.58
C LEU A 660 -77.98 9.92 -17.11
N LEU A 661 -78.17 8.87 -16.29
CA LEU A 661 -78.70 7.57 -16.77
C LEU A 661 -79.80 6.94 -15.87
N LYS A 662 -81.00 6.69 -16.44
CA LYS A 662 -82.12 5.90 -15.85
C LYS A 662 -82.99 5.19 -16.90
N GLN A 663 -83.72 4.14 -16.50
CA GLN A 663 -84.63 3.32 -17.33
C GLN A 663 -86.10 3.27 -16.81
N PRO A 664 -87.10 3.02 -17.68
CA PRO A 664 -88.49 2.64 -17.33
C PRO A 664 -88.93 1.23 -17.85
N PRO A 665 -90.13 0.69 -17.50
CA PRO A 665 -90.39 -0.78 -17.48
C PRO A 665 -91.66 -1.36 -18.17
N ALA A 666 -91.60 -2.67 -18.46
CA ALA A 666 -92.60 -3.77 -18.32
C ALA A 666 -94.03 -3.82 -18.96
N ALA A 667 -94.39 -5.08 -19.36
CA ALA A 667 -95.67 -5.81 -19.18
C ALA A 667 -96.57 -6.15 -20.40
N THR A 668 -96.91 -7.45 -20.56
CA THR A 668 -98.21 -8.07 -21.01
C THR A 668 -98.05 -9.62 -21.06
N GLU A 669 -99.08 -10.41 -20.67
CA GLU A 669 -99.04 -11.89 -20.68
C GLU A 669 -99.40 -12.55 -22.04
N PRO A 670 -98.91 -13.78 -22.34
CA PRO A 670 -99.17 -14.47 -23.61
C PRO A 670 -99.98 -15.79 -23.49
N SER A 671 -100.35 -16.40 -24.63
CA SER A 671 -101.23 -17.59 -24.71
C SER A 671 -100.58 -18.92 -24.29
N SER A 672 -101.35 -20.01 -24.16
CA SER A 672 -100.88 -21.32 -23.67
C SER A 672 -99.63 -21.90 -24.36
N ASP A 673 -99.48 -21.69 -25.68
CA ASP A 673 -98.31 -22.17 -26.45
C ASP A 673 -97.10 -21.22 -26.36
N LEU A 674 -97.31 -20.03 -25.79
CA LEU A 674 -96.27 -19.14 -25.30
C LEU A 674 -96.02 -19.36 -23.79
N ALA A 675 -96.99 -19.88 -23.02
CA ALA A 675 -96.82 -20.22 -21.60
C ALA A 675 -95.97 -21.49 -21.39
N SER A 676 -96.03 -22.45 -22.34
CA SER A 676 -95.08 -23.58 -22.41
C SER A 676 -93.66 -23.09 -22.69
N LYS A 677 -93.49 -22.25 -23.71
CA LYS A 677 -92.20 -21.63 -24.08
C LYS A 677 -91.69 -20.65 -23.02
N LEU A 678 -92.58 -19.98 -22.29
CA LEU A 678 -92.25 -19.14 -21.14
C LEU A 678 -91.71 -20.00 -20.00
N ARG A 679 -92.31 -21.16 -19.72
CA ARG A 679 -91.77 -22.09 -18.71
C ARG A 679 -90.40 -22.67 -19.12
N GLU A 680 -90.21 -22.99 -20.40
CA GLU A 680 -88.90 -23.42 -20.92
C GLU A 680 -87.85 -22.27 -20.86
N ALA A 681 -88.27 -21.04 -21.14
CA ALA A 681 -87.47 -19.83 -20.95
C ALA A 681 -87.18 -19.54 -19.47
N GLU A 682 -88.13 -19.78 -18.55
CA GLU A 682 -87.95 -19.67 -17.11
C GLU A 682 -87.01 -20.76 -16.58
N GLU A 683 -87.12 -22.01 -17.03
CA GLU A 683 -86.22 -23.10 -16.63
C GLU A 683 -84.78 -22.88 -17.14
N THR A 684 -84.62 -22.39 -18.38
CA THR A 684 -83.30 -22.00 -18.91
C THR A 684 -82.77 -20.71 -18.27
N GLN A 685 -83.61 -19.72 -17.98
CA GLN A 685 -83.24 -18.51 -17.23
C GLN A 685 -82.82 -18.86 -15.79
N ASN A 686 -83.54 -19.74 -15.09
CA ASN A 686 -83.17 -20.21 -13.76
C ASN A 686 -81.84 -20.99 -13.79
N THR A 687 -81.59 -21.75 -14.85
CA THR A 687 -80.32 -22.46 -15.05
C THR A 687 -79.16 -21.48 -15.28
N LEU A 688 -79.32 -20.52 -16.20
CA LEU A 688 -78.34 -19.47 -16.46
C LEU A 688 -78.12 -18.55 -15.26
N GLN A 689 -79.17 -18.29 -14.47
CA GLN A 689 -79.08 -17.54 -13.21
C GLN A 689 -78.26 -18.33 -12.18
N ALA A 690 -78.52 -19.63 -12.02
CA ALA A 690 -77.74 -20.49 -11.12
C ALA A 690 -76.27 -20.66 -11.58
N GLU A 691 -75.99 -20.60 -12.89
CA GLU A 691 -74.62 -20.50 -13.41
C GLU A 691 -74.00 -19.13 -13.13
N CYS A 692 -74.71 -18.02 -13.36
CA CYS A 692 -74.25 -16.67 -13.03
C CYS A 692 -73.97 -16.50 -11.53
N ASP A 693 -74.78 -17.10 -10.66
CA ASP A 693 -74.58 -17.07 -9.21
C ASP A 693 -73.39 -17.95 -8.76
N GLN A 694 -73.15 -19.08 -9.44
CA GLN A 694 -71.92 -19.86 -9.30
C GLN A 694 -70.69 -19.07 -9.76
N TYR A 695 -70.75 -18.38 -10.91
CA TYR A 695 -69.67 -17.51 -11.36
C TYR A 695 -69.43 -16.33 -10.39
N ARG A 696 -70.49 -15.72 -9.83
CA ARG A 696 -70.34 -14.64 -8.83
C ARG A 696 -69.71 -15.17 -7.53
N THR A 697 -70.03 -16.40 -7.12
CA THR A 697 -69.40 -17.06 -5.97
C THR A 697 -67.91 -17.33 -6.24
N ILE A 698 -67.58 -17.94 -7.39
CA ILE A 698 -66.18 -18.21 -7.78
C ILE A 698 -65.38 -16.91 -7.90
N LEU A 699 -65.96 -15.85 -8.47
CA LEU A 699 -65.33 -14.54 -8.54
C LEU A 699 -65.03 -13.98 -7.15
N ALA A 700 -66.01 -14.01 -6.22
CA ALA A 700 -65.81 -13.57 -4.83
C ALA A 700 -64.76 -14.42 -4.09
N GLU A 701 -64.71 -15.74 -4.31
CA GLU A 701 -63.66 -16.61 -3.78
C GLU A 701 -62.27 -16.25 -4.34
N THR A 702 -62.16 -15.96 -5.65
CA THR A 702 -60.90 -15.52 -6.26
C THR A 702 -60.49 -14.11 -5.85
N GLU A 703 -61.43 -13.21 -5.62
CA GLU A 703 -61.17 -11.86 -5.10
C GLU A 703 -60.69 -11.91 -3.64
N GLY A 704 -61.27 -12.81 -2.83
CA GLY A 704 -60.80 -13.13 -1.49
C GLY A 704 -59.37 -13.65 -1.50
N MET A 705 -59.08 -14.71 -2.29
CA MET A 705 -57.73 -15.24 -2.42
C MET A 705 -56.72 -14.23 -2.96
N LEU A 706 -57.13 -13.31 -3.85
CA LEU A 706 -56.27 -12.24 -4.35
C LEU A 706 -55.97 -11.18 -3.27
N LYS A 707 -56.95 -10.84 -2.43
CA LYS A 707 -56.77 -9.93 -1.29
C LYS A 707 -55.88 -10.54 -0.20
N ASP A 708 -56.07 -11.82 0.11
CA ASP A 708 -55.20 -12.55 1.05
C ASP A 708 -53.76 -12.65 0.52
N LEU A 709 -53.59 -12.90 -0.79
CA LEU A 709 -52.28 -12.91 -1.44
C LEU A 709 -51.63 -11.52 -1.45
N GLN A 710 -52.38 -10.46 -1.80
CA GLN A 710 -51.89 -9.08 -1.74
C GLN A 710 -51.41 -8.75 -0.32
N LYS A 711 -52.23 -9.02 0.69
CA LYS A 711 -51.90 -8.80 2.10
C LYS A 711 -50.65 -9.59 2.51
N SER A 712 -50.53 -10.85 2.10
CA SER A 712 -49.34 -11.67 2.38
C SER A 712 -48.07 -11.10 1.74
N VAL A 713 -48.15 -10.53 0.54
CA VAL A 713 -47.02 -9.89 -0.14
C VAL A 713 -46.67 -8.55 0.53
N GLU A 714 -47.66 -7.76 0.94
CA GLU A 714 -47.44 -6.53 1.73
C GLU A 714 -46.78 -6.83 3.09
N GLU A 715 -47.23 -7.88 3.79
CA GLU A 715 -46.63 -8.33 5.07
C GLU A 715 -45.20 -8.86 4.87
N GLU A 716 -44.92 -9.62 3.81
CA GLU A 716 -43.54 -10.02 3.47
C GLU A 716 -42.66 -8.82 3.07
N GLU A 717 -43.17 -7.84 2.31
CA GLU A 717 -42.42 -6.65 1.94
C GLU A 717 -41.96 -5.87 3.19
N GLN A 718 -42.84 -5.70 4.18
CA GLN A 718 -42.49 -5.05 5.45
C GLN A 718 -41.43 -5.84 6.24
N VAL A 719 -41.51 -7.19 6.25
CA VAL A 719 -40.48 -8.03 6.87
C VAL A 719 -39.13 -7.89 6.17
N TRP A 720 -39.11 -7.89 4.83
CA TRP A 720 -37.87 -7.67 4.06
C TRP A 720 -37.32 -6.25 4.24
N LYS A 721 -38.17 -5.23 4.25
CA LYS A 721 -37.81 -3.83 4.49
C LYS A 721 -37.19 -3.61 5.87
N ALA A 722 -37.79 -4.19 6.93
CA ALA A 722 -37.23 -4.19 8.28
C ALA A 722 -35.89 -4.93 8.37
N LYS A 723 -35.77 -6.09 7.68
CA LYS A 723 -34.54 -6.88 7.64
C LYS A 723 -33.40 -6.15 6.91
N VAL A 724 -33.69 -5.47 5.80
CA VAL A 724 -32.73 -4.61 5.07
C VAL A 724 -32.26 -3.47 5.98
N GLY A 725 -33.17 -2.75 6.63
CA GLY A 725 -32.83 -1.68 7.57
C GLY A 725 -31.91 -2.16 8.70
N ALA A 726 -32.22 -3.30 9.33
CA ALA A 726 -31.37 -3.89 10.36
C ALA A 726 -29.96 -4.27 9.85
N THR A 727 -29.84 -4.79 8.62
CA THR A 727 -28.53 -5.05 8.01
C THR A 727 -27.76 -3.79 7.62
N GLU A 728 -28.47 -2.71 7.25
CA GLU A 728 -27.85 -1.42 6.91
C GLU A 728 -27.39 -0.66 8.16
N GLU A 729 -28.13 -0.73 9.27
CA GLU A 729 -27.65 -0.28 10.59
C GLU A 729 -26.39 -1.02 11.03
N GLU A 730 -26.33 -2.34 10.88
CA GLU A 730 -25.17 -3.14 11.27
C GLU A 730 -23.96 -2.86 10.38
N LEU A 731 -24.17 -2.69 9.06
CA LEU A 731 -23.15 -2.21 8.13
C LEU A 731 -22.66 -0.80 8.49
N GLN A 732 -23.55 0.08 8.97
CA GLN A 732 -23.16 1.41 9.39
C GLN A 732 -22.35 1.40 10.71
N LYS A 733 -22.69 0.50 11.65
CA LYS A 733 -21.86 0.24 12.84
C LYS A 733 -20.47 -0.28 12.44
N SER A 734 -20.39 -1.25 11.53
CA SER A 734 -19.10 -1.77 11.06
C SER A 734 -18.28 -0.72 10.30
N ARG A 735 -18.92 0.19 9.56
CA ARG A 735 -18.26 1.36 8.94
C ARG A 735 -17.78 2.42 9.93
N VAL A 736 -18.32 2.46 11.15
CA VAL A 736 -17.82 3.32 12.23
C VAL A 736 -16.64 2.64 12.93
N THR A 737 -16.71 1.33 13.22
CA THR A 737 -15.59 0.61 13.84
C THR A 737 -14.38 0.49 12.91
N VAL A 738 -14.58 0.29 11.60
CA VAL A 738 -13.49 0.33 10.60
C VAL A 738 -12.80 1.69 10.60
N ARG A 739 -13.53 2.81 10.53
CA ARG A 739 -12.93 4.16 10.61
C ARG A 739 -12.18 4.40 11.91
N HIS A 740 -12.69 3.92 13.04
CA HIS A 740 -11.97 4.04 14.30
C HIS A 740 -10.67 3.22 14.32
N LEU A 741 -10.66 2.03 13.70
CA LEU A 741 -9.44 1.24 13.52
C LEU A 741 -8.46 1.90 12.54
N GLU A 742 -8.94 2.53 11.47
CA GLU A 742 -8.13 3.34 10.55
C GLU A 742 -7.48 4.53 11.29
N GLU A 743 -8.24 5.28 12.09
CA GLU A 743 -7.73 6.36 12.95
C GLU A 743 -6.68 5.88 13.97
N VAL A 744 -6.80 4.66 14.50
CA VAL A 744 -5.82 4.06 15.41
C VAL A 744 -4.57 3.61 14.64
N VAL A 745 -4.72 3.05 13.44
CA VAL A 745 -3.59 2.66 12.59
C VAL A 745 -2.78 3.88 12.16
N GLU A 746 -3.39 4.99 11.75
CA GLU A 746 -2.64 6.21 11.41
C GLU A 746 -1.91 6.82 12.63
N LYS A 747 -2.50 6.75 13.83
CA LYS A 747 -1.80 7.16 15.08
C LYS A 747 -0.58 6.27 15.36
N LEU A 748 -0.73 4.96 15.24
CA LEU A 748 0.37 4.00 15.44
C LEU A 748 1.48 4.15 14.38
N LYS A 749 1.16 4.58 13.15
CA LYS A 749 2.16 4.96 12.15
C LYS A 749 2.93 6.22 12.58
N ALA A 750 2.23 7.28 12.98
CA ALA A 750 2.88 8.50 13.44
C ALA A 750 3.76 8.28 14.69
N GLU A 751 3.31 7.43 15.62
CA GLU A 751 4.11 6.98 16.77
C GLU A 751 5.35 6.18 16.31
N LEU A 752 5.21 5.27 15.33
CA LEU A 752 6.34 4.53 14.74
C LEU A 752 7.34 5.44 14.04
N GLU A 753 6.89 6.38 13.21
CA GLU A 753 7.73 7.38 12.55
C GLU A 753 8.50 8.24 13.58
N SER A 754 7.86 8.63 14.69
CA SER A 754 8.54 9.31 15.79
C SER A 754 9.57 8.42 16.50
N SER A 755 9.30 7.11 16.62
CA SER A 755 10.24 6.14 17.20
C SER A 755 11.44 5.87 16.28
N ASP A 756 11.24 5.89 14.97
CA ASP A 756 12.32 5.80 13.98
C ASP A 756 13.20 7.06 14.03
N GLN A 757 12.63 8.27 14.10
CA GLN A 757 13.38 9.53 14.31
C GLN A 757 14.20 9.51 15.61
N VAL A 758 13.62 9.04 16.73
CA VAL A 758 14.37 8.89 17.99
C VAL A 758 15.51 7.88 17.86
N ARG A 759 15.30 6.77 17.13
CA ARG A 759 16.35 5.76 16.87
C ARG A 759 17.48 6.33 16.00
N GLU A 760 17.16 7.13 14.99
CA GLU A 760 18.17 7.86 14.21
C GLU A 760 18.95 8.84 15.08
N HIS A 761 18.30 9.63 15.94
CA HIS A 761 19.01 10.52 16.86
C HIS A 761 19.91 9.75 17.86
N THR A 762 19.47 8.59 18.35
CA THR A 762 20.30 7.72 19.20
C THR A 762 21.52 7.20 18.42
N SER A 763 21.35 6.71 17.20
CA SER A 763 22.48 6.17 16.42
C SER A 763 23.50 7.24 16.01
N HIS A 764 23.08 8.50 15.82
CA HIS A 764 24.00 9.62 15.63
C HIS A 764 24.83 9.90 16.89
N LEU A 765 24.20 9.90 18.08
CA LEU A 765 24.89 10.08 19.37
C LEU A 765 25.82 8.90 19.69
N GLU A 766 25.42 7.67 19.37
CA GLU A 766 26.27 6.47 19.50
C GLU A 766 27.49 6.57 18.58
N ALA A 767 27.33 6.96 17.31
CA ALA A 767 28.43 7.13 16.36
C ALA A 767 29.37 8.28 16.75
N GLU A 768 28.86 9.36 17.34
CA GLU A 768 29.67 10.46 17.86
C GLU A 768 30.44 10.04 19.13
N LEU A 769 29.82 9.28 20.03
CA LEU A 769 30.48 8.69 21.20
C LEU A 769 31.58 7.70 20.78
N GLU A 770 31.31 6.80 19.83
CA GLU A 770 32.28 5.86 19.26
C GLU A 770 33.50 6.61 18.67
N LYS A 771 33.25 7.68 17.92
CA LYS A 771 34.29 8.58 17.38
C LYS A 771 35.11 9.25 18.50
N HIS A 772 34.48 9.71 19.58
CA HIS A 772 35.18 10.29 20.72
C HIS A 772 36.02 9.24 21.49
N MET A 773 35.49 8.02 21.69
CA MET A 773 36.25 6.91 22.28
C MET A 773 37.45 6.52 21.39
N ALA A 774 37.25 6.43 20.07
CA ALA A 774 38.32 6.14 19.12
C ALA A 774 39.42 7.22 19.17
N ALA A 775 39.06 8.51 19.17
CA ALA A 775 40.01 9.62 19.30
C ALA A 775 40.81 9.55 20.61
N ALA A 776 40.13 9.42 21.76
CA ALA A 776 40.78 9.29 23.07
C ALA A 776 41.69 8.05 23.15
N SER A 777 41.32 6.94 22.50
CA SER A 777 42.16 5.75 22.41
C SER A 777 43.43 5.98 21.56
N ALA A 778 43.32 6.75 20.48
CA ALA A 778 44.44 7.11 19.63
C ALA A 778 45.42 8.07 20.34
N GLU A 779 44.89 9.04 21.09
CA GLU A 779 45.67 9.91 21.98
C GLU A 779 46.39 9.09 23.06
N CYS A 780 45.70 8.17 23.75
CA CYS A 780 46.33 7.26 24.71
C CYS A 780 47.45 6.41 24.08
N GLN A 781 47.30 5.95 22.83
CA GLN A 781 48.36 5.26 22.10
C GLN A 781 49.52 6.18 21.69
N ASN A 782 49.26 7.47 21.41
CA ASN A 782 50.29 8.46 21.13
C ASN A 782 51.13 8.72 22.39
N TYR A 783 50.48 9.04 23.52
CA TYR A 783 51.16 9.21 24.81
C TYR A 783 51.93 7.95 25.23
N ALA A 784 51.39 6.75 24.99
CA ALA A 784 52.11 5.50 25.27
C ALA A 784 53.38 5.34 24.40
N ARG A 785 53.35 5.77 23.14
CA ARG A 785 54.52 5.77 22.23
C ARG A 785 55.53 6.85 22.60
N GLU A 786 55.09 8.03 23.01
CA GLU A 786 55.95 9.12 23.49
C GLU A 786 56.66 8.74 24.79
N VAL A 787 55.93 8.20 25.77
CA VAL A 787 56.50 7.69 27.04
C VAL A 787 57.48 6.54 26.79
N ALA A 788 57.24 5.68 25.79
CA ALA A 788 58.21 4.66 25.38
C ALA A 788 59.48 5.28 24.76
N GLY A 789 59.34 6.28 23.89
CA GLY A 789 60.48 7.01 23.30
C GLY A 789 61.32 7.75 24.34
N LEU A 790 60.69 8.43 25.29
CA LEU A 790 61.37 9.10 26.41
C LEU A 790 62.11 8.11 27.31
N ARG A 791 61.54 6.91 27.56
CA ARG A 791 62.23 5.84 28.29
C ARG A 791 63.44 5.31 27.54
N GLN A 792 63.38 5.18 26.21
CA GLN A 792 64.55 4.78 25.42
C GLN A 792 65.65 5.85 25.48
N LEU A 793 65.31 7.13 25.29
CA LEU A 793 66.28 8.23 25.37
C LEU A 793 66.93 8.33 26.76
N LEU A 794 66.20 8.03 27.84
CA LEU A 794 66.73 7.94 29.20
C LEU A 794 67.72 6.76 29.37
N LEU A 795 67.44 5.60 28.78
CA LEU A 795 68.36 4.45 28.79
C LEU A 795 69.63 4.74 27.96
N ASP A 796 69.47 5.39 26.81
CA ASP A 796 70.59 5.77 25.94
C ASP A 796 71.49 6.80 26.62
N SER A 797 70.92 7.80 27.32
CA SER A 797 71.69 8.80 28.06
C SER A 797 72.36 8.23 29.32
N GLN A 798 71.71 7.30 30.02
CA GLN A 798 72.33 6.54 31.12
C GLN A 798 73.54 5.73 30.62
N SER A 799 73.41 5.05 29.48
CA SER A 799 74.50 4.28 28.86
C SER A 799 75.67 5.19 28.44
N GLN A 800 75.40 6.38 27.90
CA GLN A 800 76.43 7.38 27.59
C GLN A 800 77.12 7.92 28.85
N LEU A 801 76.36 8.17 29.92
CA LEU A 801 76.89 8.64 31.20
C LEU A 801 77.81 7.58 31.83
N ASP A 802 77.43 6.31 31.81
CA ASP A 802 78.25 5.23 32.39
C ASP A 802 79.48 4.90 31.52
N ALA A 803 79.40 5.06 30.20
CA ALA A 803 80.56 5.04 29.32
C ALA A 803 81.52 6.21 29.61
N ALA A 804 81.01 7.43 29.81
CA ALA A 804 81.80 8.60 30.15
C ALA A 804 82.48 8.46 31.53
N LYS A 805 81.79 7.92 32.54
CA LYS A 805 82.39 7.56 33.84
C LYS A 805 83.53 6.54 33.68
N SER A 806 83.32 5.50 32.86
CA SER A 806 84.36 4.49 32.61
C SER A 806 85.60 5.09 31.93
N GLU A 807 85.41 6.02 31.00
CA GLU A 807 86.52 6.71 30.34
C GLU A 807 87.26 7.67 31.28
N ALA A 808 86.52 8.43 32.10
CA ALA A 808 87.10 9.30 33.13
C ALA A 808 87.90 8.51 34.17
N GLN A 809 87.45 7.29 34.53
CA GLN A 809 88.20 6.39 35.41
C GLN A 809 89.52 5.95 34.76
N LYS A 810 89.50 5.48 33.50
CA LYS A 810 90.75 5.11 32.78
C LYS A 810 91.73 6.27 32.75
N GLN A 811 91.26 7.48 32.41
CA GLN A 811 92.10 8.67 32.39
C GLN A 811 92.68 8.97 33.78
N SER A 812 91.89 8.83 34.85
CA SER A 812 92.38 8.96 36.22
C SER A 812 93.47 7.92 36.55
N ASP A 813 93.30 6.67 36.13
CA ASP A 813 94.26 5.58 36.36
C ASP A 813 95.56 5.78 35.56
N GLU A 814 95.47 6.17 34.29
CA GLU A 814 96.59 6.56 33.43
C GLU A 814 97.35 7.77 34.01
N LEU A 815 96.64 8.77 34.52
CA LEU A 815 97.22 9.96 35.13
C LEU A 815 97.85 9.68 36.50
N ALA A 816 97.36 8.67 37.24
CA ALA A 816 98.03 8.15 38.42
C ALA A 816 99.34 7.43 38.05
N LEU A 817 99.35 6.64 36.98
CA LEU A 817 100.56 5.98 36.47
C LEU A 817 101.62 6.99 36.00
N VAL A 818 101.22 8.03 35.26
CA VAL A 818 102.14 9.11 34.85
C VAL A 818 102.70 9.86 36.06
N ARG A 819 101.89 10.10 37.10
CA ARG A 819 102.36 10.70 38.36
C ARG A 819 103.36 9.80 39.09
N GLN A 820 103.15 8.49 39.11
CA GLN A 820 104.13 7.54 39.64
C GLN A 820 105.45 7.63 38.87
N GLN A 821 105.41 7.54 37.53
CA GLN A 821 106.60 7.62 36.68
C GLN A 821 107.37 8.96 36.85
N LEU A 822 106.66 10.08 37.00
CA LEU A 822 107.27 11.37 37.31
C LEU A 822 107.92 11.39 38.70
N SER A 823 107.32 10.75 39.71
CA SER A 823 107.92 10.63 41.04
C SER A 823 109.16 9.74 41.06
N GLU A 824 109.15 8.62 40.31
CA GLU A 824 110.30 7.75 40.12
C GLU A 824 111.43 8.47 39.36
N MET A 825 111.11 9.25 38.32
CA MET A 825 112.11 10.07 37.63
C MET A 825 112.65 11.20 38.51
N LYS A 826 111.82 11.82 39.35
CA LYS A 826 112.25 12.85 40.32
C LYS A 826 113.24 12.28 41.33
N SER A 827 113.00 11.08 41.88
CA SER A 827 113.97 10.44 42.79
C SER A 827 115.27 10.04 42.08
N HIS A 828 115.22 9.55 40.83
CA HIS A 828 116.44 9.27 40.04
C HIS A 828 117.28 10.52 39.74
N VAL A 829 116.67 11.71 39.70
CA VAL A 829 117.39 12.99 39.56
C VAL A 829 117.96 13.47 40.90
N GLU A 830 117.27 13.23 42.03
CA GLU A 830 117.74 13.60 43.37
C GLU A 830 118.84 12.68 43.91
N ASP A 831 118.81 11.37 43.59
CA ASP A 831 119.88 10.40 43.92
C ASP A 831 121.12 10.53 42.99
N GLY A 832 121.07 11.37 41.96
CA GLY A 832 122.05 11.43 40.87
C GLY A 832 123.42 12.05 41.20
N ASP A 833 123.62 12.63 42.39
CA ASP A 833 124.83 13.42 42.73
C ASP A 833 125.95 12.58 43.42
N VAL A 834 126.11 11.32 43.02
CA VAL A 834 127.25 10.48 43.41
C VAL A 834 127.83 9.70 42.21
N ALA A 835 129.09 10.03 41.87
CA ALA A 835 130.03 9.25 41.04
C ALA A 835 129.86 9.21 39.49
N GLY A 836 130.15 10.34 38.83
CA GLY A 836 131.44 10.44 38.11
C GLY A 836 131.60 9.97 36.64
N SER A 837 131.25 10.86 35.69
CA SER A 837 132.00 11.12 34.43
C SER A 837 131.97 10.08 33.27
N PRO A 838 132.32 10.45 32.02
CA PRO A 838 131.85 11.65 31.28
C PRO A 838 131.60 11.41 29.75
N ALA A 839 130.52 11.95 29.16
CA ALA A 839 130.45 12.28 27.71
C ALA A 839 129.15 13.05 27.35
N ALA A 840 129.20 13.80 26.23
CA ALA A 840 128.06 14.51 25.61
C ALA A 840 127.56 15.76 26.40
N PRO A 841 126.76 16.66 25.78
CA PRO A 841 126.87 18.09 26.06
C PRO A 841 126.08 18.58 27.28
N SER A 842 126.59 19.66 27.85
CA SER A 842 126.01 20.41 28.97
C SER A 842 124.68 21.07 28.59
N GLU A 843 123.56 20.41 28.90
CA GLU A 843 122.37 21.15 29.36
C GLU A 843 122.52 21.44 30.86
N ASP A 844 122.10 22.63 31.29
CA ASP A 844 122.38 23.13 32.63
C ASP A 844 121.44 22.43 33.65
N PRO A 845 121.95 21.86 34.77
CA PRO A 845 121.08 21.31 35.80
C PRO A 845 120.08 22.35 36.37
N VAL A 846 120.41 23.64 36.29
CA VAL A 846 119.47 24.73 36.60
C VAL A 846 118.32 24.78 35.58
N GLN A 847 118.58 24.56 34.29
CA GLN A 847 117.51 24.50 33.28
C GLN A 847 116.59 23.30 33.49
N LEU A 848 117.13 22.11 33.76
CA LEU A 848 116.32 20.91 34.07
C LEU A 848 115.47 21.13 35.32
N LYS A 849 116.04 21.69 36.40
CA LYS A 849 115.28 22.04 37.60
C LYS A 849 114.17 23.08 37.32
N THR A 850 114.46 24.12 36.53
CA THR A 850 113.45 25.12 36.15
C THR A 850 112.43 24.57 35.13
N GLN A 851 112.70 23.45 34.44
CA GLN A 851 111.67 22.72 33.69
C GLN A 851 110.81 21.89 34.62
N LEU A 852 111.41 21.15 35.57
CA LEU A 852 110.70 20.35 36.57
C LEU A 852 109.72 21.21 37.37
N GLU A 853 110.19 22.34 37.92
CA GLU A 853 109.37 23.30 38.67
C GLU A 853 108.20 23.87 37.82
N ARG A 854 108.39 24.08 36.50
CA ARG A 854 107.30 24.47 35.60
C ARG A 854 106.31 23.32 35.36
N THR A 855 106.78 22.09 35.17
CA THR A 855 105.89 20.93 35.00
C THR A 855 105.12 20.59 36.28
N GLU A 856 105.72 20.80 37.45
CA GLU A 856 105.10 20.60 38.76
C GLU A 856 104.02 21.67 39.00
N ALA A 857 104.29 22.94 38.70
CA ALA A 857 103.28 24.01 38.73
C ALA A 857 102.12 23.79 37.73
N VAL A 858 102.40 23.29 36.52
CA VAL A 858 101.35 22.92 35.55
C VAL A 858 100.52 21.72 36.03
N LEU A 859 101.14 20.74 36.70
CA LEU A 859 100.43 19.62 37.32
C LEU A 859 99.57 20.04 38.53
N GLU A 860 99.96 21.10 39.23
CA GLU A 860 99.22 21.67 40.35
C GLU A 860 98.02 22.51 39.87
N ASP A 861 98.18 23.32 38.82
CA ASP A 861 97.06 24.02 38.16
C ASP A 861 96.05 23.02 37.55
N GLU A 862 96.54 22.01 36.84
CA GLU A 862 95.75 20.90 36.29
C GLU A 862 95.03 20.11 37.42
N GLN A 863 95.65 19.93 38.58
CA GLN A 863 95.01 19.32 39.75
C GLN A 863 93.89 20.22 40.31
N SER A 864 94.10 21.53 40.40
CA SER A 864 93.07 22.47 40.85
C SER A 864 91.85 22.46 39.93
N ARG A 865 92.08 22.38 38.61
CA ARG A 865 91.03 22.28 37.59
C ARG A 865 90.26 20.97 37.70
N ARG A 866 90.92 19.86 38.03
CA ARG A 866 90.26 18.56 38.27
C ARG A 866 89.44 18.54 39.56
N GLN A 867 89.97 19.08 40.67
CA GLN A 867 89.20 19.24 41.91
C GLN A 867 87.94 20.08 41.68
N LYS A 868 88.04 21.14 40.87
CA LYS A 868 86.89 21.96 40.45
C LYS A 868 85.89 21.17 39.60
N LEU A 869 86.35 20.37 38.63
CA LEU A 869 85.50 19.49 37.82
C LEU A 869 84.79 18.41 38.67
N THR A 870 85.46 17.85 39.69
CA THR A 870 84.84 16.89 40.62
C THR A 870 83.73 17.54 41.43
N ALA A 871 83.95 18.76 41.95
CA ALA A 871 82.90 19.50 42.66
C ALA A 871 81.70 19.85 41.75
N GLU A 872 81.95 20.28 40.51
CA GLU A 872 80.92 20.54 39.50
C GLU A 872 80.15 19.25 39.13
N PHE A 873 80.81 18.09 39.15
CA PHE A 873 80.17 16.79 38.94
C PHE A 873 79.30 16.35 40.14
N GLU A 874 79.76 16.55 41.38
CA GLU A 874 78.96 16.27 42.59
C GLU A 874 77.73 17.19 42.70
N GLU A 875 77.86 18.46 42.31
CA GLU A 875 76.74 19.40 42.19
C GLU A 875 75.75 18.94 41.10
N ALA A 876 76.22 18.55 39.91
CA ALA A 876 75.38 18.00 38.85
C ALA A 876 74.68 16.68 39.26
N GLN A 877 75.38 15.81 40.01
CA GLN A 877 74.82 14.56 40.51
C GLN A 877 73.74 14.80 41.58
N THR A 878 73.95 15.73 42.51
CA THR A 878 72.94 16.08 43.52
C THR A 878 71.73 16.78 42.90
N ALA A 879 71.91 17.63 41.89
CA ALA A 879 70.81 18.20 41.10
C ALA A 879 70.01 17.10 40.35
N ALA A 880 70.69 16.11 39.76
CA ALA A 880 70.02 14.98 39.12
C ALA A 880 69.20 14.13 40.11
N CYS A 881 69.72 13.89 41.31
CA CYS A 881 68.97 13.22 42.37
C CYS A 881 67.73 14.01 42.82
N GLN A 882 67.83 15.34 42.93
CA GLN A 882 66.68 16.20 43.26
C GLN A 882 65.60 16.15 42.17
N LEU A 883 65.98 16.27 40.89
CA LEU A 883 65.06 16.14 39.76
C LEU A 883 64.41 14.75 39.68
N GLN A 884 65.13 13.68 40.05
CA GLN A 884 64.55 12.35 40.14
C GLN A 884 63.57 12.24 41.31
N GLU A 885 63.86 12.83 42.48
CA GLU A 885 62.92 12.88 43.60
C GLU A 885 61.66 13.73 43.28
N GLU A 886 61.79 14.81 42.51
CA GLU A 886 60.64 15.55 41.98
C GLU A 886 59.84 14.76 40.95
N LEU A 887 60.49 14.00 40.07
CA LEU A 887 59.81 13.08 39.15
C LEU A 887 59.09 11.93 39.89
N GLU A 888 59.60 11.48 41.04
CA GLU A 888 58.89 10.49 41.86
C GLU A 888 57.76 11.11 42.69
N LYS A 889 57.90 12.38 43.15
CA LYS A 889 56.77 13.15 43.70
C LYS A 889 55.67 13.34 42.66
N LEU A 890 56.00 13.78 41.45
CA LEU A 890 55.05 13.95 40.34
C LEU A 890 54.40 12.62 39.91
N ARG A 891 55.11 11.49 40.05
CA ARG A 891 54.57 10.14 39.82
C ARG A 891 53.65 9.68 40.96
N ALA A 892 53.90 10.13 42.20
CA ALA A 892 53.06 9.85 43.36
C ALA A 892 51.79 10.73 43.41
N THR A 893 51.84 11.96 42.88
CA THR A 893 50.69 12.88 42.77
C THR A 893 49.81 12.55 41.55
N GLY A 894 49.46 11.28 41.35
CA GLY A 894 48.62 10.84 40.25
C GLY A 894 47.89 9.51 40.54
N PRO A 895 46.56 9.41 40.42
CA PRO A 895 45.56 10.43 40.09
C PRO A 895 44.57 10.66 41.25
N LEU A 896 44.97 11.45 42.24
CA LEU A 896 44.09 11.98 43.29
C LEU A 896 44.27 13.50 43.34
N GLU A 897 43.21 14.23 43.69
CA GLU A 897 43.17 15.71 43.74
C GLU A 897 43.43 16.41 42.38
N SER A 898 42.48 16.25 41.46
CA SER A 898 42.19 17.26 40.42
C SER A 898 40.73 17.74 40.54
N PRO A 899 40.38 18.97 40.12
CA PRO A 899 39.03 19.53 40.32
C PRO A 899 37.91 18.69 39.71
N GLY A 900 38.21 17.93 38.66
CA GLY A 900 37.28 17.01 38.02
C GLY A 900 36.74 15.91 38.94
N ALA A 901 37.39 15.62 40.07
CA ALA A 901 36.86 14.70 41.08
C ALA A 901 35.62 15.28 41.80
N GLU A 902 35.66 16.54 42.21
CA GLU A 902 34.51 17.21 42.83
C GLU A 902 33.41 17.47 41.80
N GLU A 903 33.77 17.87 40.57
CA GLU A 903 32.79 18.04 39.48
C GLU A 903 32.11 16.71 39.11
N ALA A 904 32.86 15.59 39.05
CA ALA A 904 32.28 14.26 38.83
C ALA A 904 31.35 13.84 39.97
N VAL A 905 31.68 14.16 41.24
CA VAL A 905 30.79 13.91 42.38
C VAL A 905 29.53 14.78 42.30
N GLN A 906 29.65 16.07 41.95
CA GLN A 906 28.49 16.97 41.78
C GLN A 906 27.62 16.56 40.59
N LEU A 907 28.21 16.14 39.46
CA LEU A 907 27.48 15.63 38.30
C LEU A 907 26.76 14.31 38.63
N LYS A 908 27.41 13.42 39.38
CA LYS A 908 26.78 12.17 39.86
C LYS A 908 25.63 12.45 40.83
N GLU A 909 25.80 13.39 41.75
CA GLU A 909 24.75 13.79 42.69
C GLU A 909 23.57 14.48 41.97
N ARG A 910 23.84 15.29 40.93
CA ARG A 910 22.79 15.84 40.05
C ARG A 910 22.07 14.74 39.27
N LEU A 911 22.80 13.80 38.67
CA LEU A 911 22.25 12.67 37.92
C LEU A 911 21.38 11.76 38.81
N ASP A 912 21.77 11.52 40.06
CA ASP A 912 20.97 10.71 40.99
C ASP A 912 19.77 11.48 41.57
N LYS A 913 19.86 12.81 41.71
CA LYS A 913 18.69 13.69 41.95
C LYS A 913 17.72 13.68 40.77
N GLU A 914 18.23 13.72 39.54
CA GLU A 914 17.44 13.68 38.30
C GLU A 914 16.73 12.33 38.15
N LYS A 915 17.45 11.20 38.23
CA LYS A 915 16.85 9.85 38.24
C LYS A 915 15.74 9.71 39.29
N LYS A 916 15.93 10.31 40.48
CA LYS A 916 14.90 10.32 41.53
C LYS A 916 13.68 11.12 41.10
N LEU A 917 13.86 12.31 40.51
CA LEU A 917 12.77 13.10 39.94
C LEU A 917 12.05 12.35 38.80
N THR A 918 12.78 11.65 37.91
CA THR A 918 12.16 10.82 36.86
C THR A 918 11.37 9.64 37.45
N SER A 919 11.90 8.99 38.48
CA SER A 919 11.21 7.93 39.25
C SER A 919 9.92 8.46 39.90
N ASP A 920 9.99 9.60 40.58
CA ASP A 920 8.86 10.17 41.30
C ASP A 920 7.83 10.79 40.33
N LEU A 921 8.26 11.29 39.18
CA LEU A 921 7.38 11.68 38.06
C LEU A 921 6.70 10.46 37.43
N GLY A 922 7.39 9.34 37.23
CA GLY A 922 6.79 8.08 36.79
C GLY A 922 5.78 7.53 37.81
N ARG A 923 6.07 7.69 39.11
CA ARG A 923 5.15 7.37 40.22
C ARG A 923 3.95 8.33 40.27
N ALA A 924 4.10 9.58 39.84
CA ALA A 924 3.01 10.53 39.70
C ALA A 924 2.15 10.22 38.46
N ALA A 925 2.78 9.91 37.32
CA ALA A 925 2.11 9.56 36.07
C ALA A 925 1.27 8.27 36.21
N THR A 926 1.80 7.24 36.86
CA THR A 926 1.05 6.00 37.15
C THR A 926 -0.14 6.26 38.10
N LYS A 927 0.02 7.07 39.14
CA LYS A 927 -1.12 7.52 39.98
C LYS A 927 -2.15 8.33 39.21
N LEU A 928 -1.72 9.22 38.32
CA LEU A 928 -2.62 9.97 37.45
C LEU A 928 -3.38 9.05 36.49
N GLN A 929 -2.73 8.03 35.93
CA GLN A 929 -3.35 7.02 35.06
C GLN A 929 -4.36 6.15 35.82
N GLU A 930 -4.08 5.81 37.09
CA GLU A 930 -5.01 5.11 37.99
C GLU A 930 -6.22 5.99 38.35
N LEU A 931 -6.01 7.28 38.61
CA LEU A 931 -7.09 8.27 38.81
C LEU A 931 -7.92 8.48 37.54
N LEU A 932 -7.29 8.52 36.36
CA LEU A 932 -7.97 8.64 35.07
C LEU A 932 -8.81 7.38 34.77
N LYS A 933 -8.26 6.19 35.04
CA LYS A 933 -9.02 4.93 34.92
C LYS A 933 -10.21 4.87 35.89
N THR A 934 -10.01 5.22 37.16
CA THR A 934 -11.10 5.18 38.16
C THR A 934 -12.19 6.21 37.90
N THR A 935 -11.84 7.42 37.43
CA THR A 935 -12.83 8.41 36.97
C THR A 935 -13.52 8.00 35.68
N GLN A 936 -12.83 7.34 34.73
CA GLN A 936 -13.44 6.77 33.54
C GLN A 936 -14.42 5.63 33.88
N GLU A 937 -14.09 4.78 34.85
CA GLU A 937 -14.99 3.76 35.40
C GLU A 937 -16.19 4.37 36.15
N GLN A 938 -16.01 5.48 36.87
CA GLN A 938 -17.12 6.22 37.49
C GLN A 938 -18.04 6.82 36.41
N LEU A 939 -17.49 7.46 35.39
CA LEU A 939 -18.25 8.01 34.26
C LEU A 939 -19.01 6.93 33.48
N ALA A 940 -18.46 5.70 33.37
CA ALA A 940 -19.17 4.56 32.81
C ALA A 940 -20.37 4.17 33.69
N LYS A 941 -20.16 4.06 35.01
CA LYS A 941 -21.22 3.75 35.99
C LYS A 941 -22.32 4.82 36.00
N GLU A 942 -21.96 6.11 35.87
CA GLU A 942 -22.93 7.22 35.71
C GLU A 942 -23.70 7.17 34.40
N LYS A 943 -23.05 6.81 33.28
CA LYS A 943 -23.77 6.60 32.00
C LYS A 943 -24.77 5.46 32.09
N ASP A 944 -24.42 4.37 32.77
CA ASP A 944 -25.34 3.25 33.00
C ASP A 944 -26.49 3.62 33.96
N THR A 945 -26.26 4.42 35.02
CA THR A 945 -27.36 4.89 35.88
C THR A 945 -28.25 5.91 35.17
N VAL A 946 -27.69 6.84 34.40
CA VAL A 946 -28.47 7.78 33.56
C VAL A 946 -29.31 7.03 32.53
N LYS A 947 -28.74 6.04 31.84
CA LYS A 947 -29.50 5.19 30.90
C LYS A 947 -30.62 4.43 31.62
N LYS A 948 -30.35 3.88 32.81
CA LYS A 948 -31.35 3.16 33.62
C LYS A 948 -32.46 4.06 34.14
N LEU A 949 -32.16 5.33 34.43
CA LEU A 949 -33.14 6.37 34.76
C LEU A 949 -33.96 6.78 33.53
N GLN A 950 -33.35 6.91 32.34
CA GLN A 950 -34.09 7.13 31.08
C GLN A 950 -35.03 5.95 30.76
N GLU A 951 -34.59 4.71 30.96
CA GLU A 951 -35.42 3.51 30.83
C GLU A 951 -36.54 3.42 31.88
N GLN A 952 -36.42 4.10 33.03
CA GLN A 952 -37.49 4.22 34.03
C GLN A 952 -38.44 5.37 33.70
N LEU A 953 -37.95 6.49 33.18
CA LEU A 953 -38.77 7.62 32.72
C LEU A 953 -39.69 7.18 31.56
N ALA A 954 -39.11 6.53 30.54
CA ALA A 954 -39.86 5.99 29.40
C ALA A 954 -40.89 4.90 29.79
N LYS A 955 -40.70 4.21 30.92
CA LYS A 955 -41.69 3.27 31.48
C LYS A 955 -42.76 3.94 32.34
N THR A 956 -42.52 5.17 32.78
CA THR A 956 -43.45 5.99 33.57
C THR A 956 -44.42 6.73 32.63
N ASP A 957 -43.90 7.32 31.55
CA ASP A 957 -44.71 7.95 30.48
C ASP A 957 -45.66 6.93 29.81
N GLY A 958 -45.27 5.66 29.76
CA GLY A 958 -46.08 4.56 29.23
C GLY A 958 -47.37 4.22 30.00
N ASN A 959 -47.63 4.84 31.16
CA ASN A 959 -48.80 4.53 32.00
C ASN A 959 -49.68 5.75 32.33
N GLY A 960 -49.50 6.87 31.60
CA GLY A 960 -50.11 8.18 31.92
C GLY A 960 -51.17 8.71 30.94
N ALA A 961 -51.91 7.87 30.22
CA ALA A 961 -52.74 8.32 29.08
C ALA A 961 -54.12 7.64 28.93
N LYS A 962 -54.92 7.51 30.01
CA LYS A 962 -56.35 7.13 29.94
C LYS A 962 -57.24 7.74 31.03
N GLU A 963 -57.42 9.07 31.03
CA GLU A 963 -58.63 9.69 31.58
C GLU A 963 -58.84 11.13 31.05
N GLY A 964 -60.08 11.45 30.63
CA GLY A 964 -60.49 12.77 30.14
C GLY A 964 -60.08 13.12 28.69
N THR A 965 -60.78 13.97 27.94
CA THR A 965 -62.13 14.56 28.14
C THR A 965 -62.73 14.90 26.77
N SER A 966 -64.06 14.95 26.66
CA SER A 966 -64.79 15.40 25.46
C SER A 966 -64.69 16.90 25.23
N VAL A 967 -64.53 17.31 23.97
CA VAL A 967 -65.25 18.39 23.23
C VAL A 967 -64.94 18.23 21.75
#